data_AF-A0AA37XKW5-F1
#
_entry.id   AF-A0AA37XKW5-F1
#
_cell.length_a   1.000
_cell.length_b   1.000
_cell.length_c   1.000
_cell.angle_alpha   90.00
_cell.angle_beta   90.00
_cell.angle_gamma   90.00
#
_symmetry.space_group_name_H-M   'P 1'
#
loop_
_entity.id
_entity.type
_entity.pdbx_description
1 polymer ?
#
loop_
_entity_poly.entity_id
_entity_poly.type
_entity_poly.pdbx_seq_one_letter_code
_entity_poly.pdbx_strand_id
1 'polypeptide(L)'
;MANKKKINNYKGLTQEEVSKRLEKFGYNTVKTQTNKSFITYLKEALKDITIIILLFATILSSYVAFQTHPDDFTEPIVIFSIVILNIYLSIKQQKDAEKSMNELKQMNTPTSQVLRDGEVVEVKSSEIVPGDILQLNLGDRVPADAQILNCNNFFVDESFLTGESEPSEKDENYQTNQNDTIGDRKDLTFSGSLVVTGNAKAAVINTGLDTEIGKISDLINKEEPDMAPLQIKMQKLGKSLGIVAILAGIFAIIIGFIKGYQLETSIMTAISMTVAAIPEVLPVVVTISLAVGMNNMARKKTIVRTPSTVETIGSVSVICSDKTGTITENNMSVKQVTPLKEPNESLLRVTSNKDHNLLFLFYLASSIDDQETNKNPTELAIQKSLDDTFSKEELYKLAQGFNKIYEIPFDSTRKQMTVLYEVNGRYISITKGAFERLQLADNKEDQKYYQDEQTSLANQAYRVLGLGYQVFENYPENFSDEDLESHLNFVGFVGIIDPARKESYQAVEIAKQAGIQPIMITGDHLITAEKIAEDVGILVEGTKGMTGAELNKFSDAQLAEVIRDYRVFARTSPEDKIRIVKAFQNNEEVVAMTGDGVNDAPALKAVDVGIAMGGGTEVAKEAADMTIVDDNFATIVQAVEEGRRVYSNIRKSLYAMLGCNISALTIVLISMLIGWGLL
;
A
#
# COMPACT_ATOMS: atom_id res chain seq x y z
N MET A 1 -12.81 -14.21 -34.14
CA MET A 1 -13.90 -15.21 -34.30
C MET A 1 -13.30 -16.62 -34.25
N ALA A 2 -13.21 -17.21 -33.05
CA ALA A 2 -12.97 -18.64 -32.85
C ALA A 2 -13.55 -19.03 -31.49
N ASN A 3 -14.47 -20.00 -31.51
CA ASN A 3 -15.07 -20.72 -30.38
C ASN A 3 -15.97 -19.97 -29.38
N LYS A 4 -17.16 -19.57 -29.85
CA LYS A 4 -18.41 -19.71 -29.07
C LYS A 4 -18.71 -21.21 -28.86
N LYS A 5 -17.92 -21.91 -28.03
CA LYS A 5 -18.44 -23.13 -27.38
C LYS A 5 -19.19 -22.62 -26.17
N LYS A 6 -20.52 -22.51 -26.28
CA LYS A 6 -21.40 -22.34 -25.13
C LYS A 6 -20.97 -23.35 -24.07
N ILE A 7 -20.42 -22.86 -22.96
CA ILE A 7 -20.21 -23.64 -21.74
C ILE A 7 -21.63 -23.86 -21.18
N ASN A 8 -22.37 -24.77 -21.82
CA ASN A 8 -23.76 -25.08 -21.50
C ASN A 8 -23.88 -26.03 -20.30
N ASN A 9 -22.81 -26.20 -19.53
CA ASN A 9 -22.78 -27.10 -18.38
C ASN A 9 -22.47 -26.26 -17.13
N TYR A 10 -23.51 -25.91 -16.40
CA TYR A 10 -23.43 -25.30 -15.05
C TYR A 10 -22.86 -26.27 -14.00
N LYS A 11 -22.01 -27.23 -14.39
CA LYS A 11 -21.33 -28.16 -13.51
C LYS A 11 -19.86 -27.79 -13.29
N GLY A 12 -19.33 -26.78 -13.99
CA GLY A 12 -17.93 -26.40 -13.84
C GLY A 12 -16.96 -27.42 -14.41
N LEU A 13 -15.66 -27.24 -14.12
CA LEU A 13 -14.59 -28.15 -14.53
C LEU A 13 -14.43 -29.31 -13.56
N THR A 14 -13.90 -30.44 -14.05
CA THR A 14 -13.48 -31.54 -13.19
C THR A 14 -12.07 -31.31 -12.66
N GLN A 15 -11.73 -31.87 -11.50
CA GLN A 15 -10.38 -31.73 -10.93
C GLN A 15 -9.26 -32.22 -11.88
N GLU A 16 -9.55 -33.23 -12.71
CA GLU A 16 -8.62 -33.75 -13.72
C GLU A 16 -8.39 -32.76 -14.87
N GLU A 17 -9.43 -32.04 -15.31
CA GLU A 17 -9.32 -30.98 -16.31
C GLU A 17 -8.58 -29.76 -15.77
N VAL A 18 -8.83 -29.38 -14.51
CA VAL A 18 -8.11 -28.29 -13.85
C VAL A 18 -6.63 -28.57 -13.85
N SER A 19 -6.22 -29.78 -13.43
CA SER A 19 -4.80 -30.18 -13.39
C SER A 19 -4.14 -30.09 -14.76
N LYS A 20 -4.80 -30.59 -15.81
CA LYS A 20 -4.30 -30.50 -17.20
C LYS A 20 -4.21 -29.06 -17.72
N ARG A 21 -5.15 -28.19 -17.35
CA ARG A 21 -5.13 -26.78 -17.74
C ARG A 21 -4.08 -26.01 -16.98
N LEU A 22 -3.84 -26.34 -15.72
CA LEU A 22 -2.80 -25.72 -14.90
C LEU A 22 -1.40 -26.08 -15.42
N GLU A 23 -1.19 -27.30 -15.91
CA GLU A 23 0.05 -27.67 -16.64
C GLU A 23 0.22 -26.90 -17.96
N LYS A 24 -0.88 -26.58 -18.65
CA LYS A 24 -0.85 -25.93 -19.96
C LYS A 24 -0.73 -24.41 -19.90
N PHE A 25 -1.52 -23.76 -19.04
CA PHE A 25 -1.63 -22.31 -18.92
C PHE A 25 -0.80 -21.75 -17.76
N GLY A 26 -0.35 -22.59 -16.84
CA GLY A 26 0.34 -22.16 -15.62
C GLY A 26 -0.62 -21.69 -14.53
N TYR A 27 -0.05 -21.21 -13.43
CA TYR A 27 -0.80 -20.60 -12.34
C TYR A 27 -1.29 -19.19 -12.74
N ASN A 28 -2.44 -18.78 -12.20
CA ASN A 28 -2.98 -17.43 -12.31
C ASN A 28 -2.17 -16.45 -11.44
N THR A 29 -0.94 -16.16 -11.84
CA THR A 29 -0.05 -15.21 -11.16
C THR A 29 0.69 -14.34 -12.16
N VAL A 30 0.95 -13.09 -11.78
CA VAL A 30 1.83 -12.20 -12.53
C VAL A 30 3.26 -12.61 -12.21
N LYS A 31 3.79 -13.56 -13.01
CA LYS A 31 5.18 -14.01 -13.10
C LYS A 31 6.02 -13.88 -11.81
N THR A 32 5.93 -14.86 -10.92
CA THR A 32 6.99 -15.09 -9.93
C THR A 32 8.27 -15.51 -10.67
N GLN A 33 9.40 -14.85 -10.43
CA GLN A 33 10.69 -15.26 -10.99
C GLN A 33 10.90 -16.76 -10.73
N THR A 34 11.18 -17.50 -11.79
CA THR A 34 11.43 -18.94 -11.68
C THR A 34 12.66 -19.18 -10.82
N ASN A 35 12.61 -20.20 -9.96
CA ASN A 35 13.74 -20.60 -9.13
C ASN A 35 15.00 -20.73 -10.01
N LYS A 36 16.07 -20.03 -9.65
CA LYS A 36 17.32 -20.07 -10.40
C LYS A 36 17.84 -21.51 -10.47
N SER A 37 18.35 -21.92 -11.64
CA SER A 37 18.95 -23.25 -11.78
C SER A 37 20.30 -23.31 -11.06
N PHE A 38 20.77 -24.51 -10.69
CA PHE A 38 22.10 -24.70 -10.09
C PHE A 38 23.22 -24.05 -10.92
N ILE A 39 23.13 -24.15 -12.24
CA ILE A 39 24.09 -23.54 -13.18
C ILE A 39 24.04 -22.01 -13.09
N THR A 40 22.87 -21.45 -12.82
CA THR A 40 22.70 -19.99 -12.63
C THR A 40 23.39 -19.54 -11.34
N TYR A 41 23.18 -20.24 -10.22
CA TYR A 41 23.89 -19.95 -8.97
C TYR A 41 25.41 -20.09 -9.12
N LEU A 42 25.86 -21.13 -9.84
CA LEU A 42 27.29 -21.31 -10.11
C LEU A 42 27.86 -20.17 -10.95
N LYS A 43 27.14 -19.72 -11.99
CA LYS A 43 27.54 -18.56 -12.80
C LYS A 43 27.57 -17.27 -11.98
N GLU A 44 26.64 -17.09 -11.05
CA GLU A 44 26.63 -15.94 -10.14
C GLU A 44 27.80 -15.96 -9.17
N ALA A 45 28.10 -17.11 -8.56
CA ALA A 45 29.27 -17.27 -7.70
C ALA A 45 30.57 -16.98 -8.46
N LEU A 46 30.70 -17.43 -9.71
CA LEU A 46 31.89 -17.19 -10.54
C LEU A 46 32.05 -15.73 -11.01
N LYS A 47 31.01 -14.89 -10.91
CA LYS A 47 31.13 -13.44 -11.15
C LYS A 47 31.74 -12.70 -9.96
N ASP A 48 31.80 -13.33 -8.78
CA ASP A 48 32.37 -12.70 -7.60
C ASP A 48 33.89 -12.52 -7.76
N ILE A 49 34.34 -11.27 -7.62
CA ILE A 49 35.75 -10.91 -7.75
C ILE A 49 36.64 -11.63 -6.73
N THR A 50 36.10 -11.97 -5.56
CA THR A 50 36.83 -12.70 -4.51
C THR A 50 37.13 -14.14 -4.94
N ILE A 51 36.14 -14.83 -5.52
CA ILE A 51 36.30 -16.18 -6.07
C ILE A 51 37.29 -16.16 -7.24
N ILE A 52 37.24 -15.14 -8.11
CA ILE A 52 38.21 -14.98 -9.19
C ILE A 52 39.64 -14.82 -8.65
N ILE A 53 39.84 -14.01 -7.61
CA ILE A 53 41.16 -13.83 -6.96
C ILE A 53 41.65 -15.15 -6.36
N LEU A 54 40.78 -15.91 -5.66
CA LEU A 54 41.15 -17.19 -5.06
C LEU A 54 41.46 -18.27 -6.10
N LEU A 55 40.74 -18.30 -7.22
CA LEU A 55 41.04 -19.19 -8.35
C LEU A 55 42.40 -18.85 -8.95
N PHE A 56 42.70 -17.56 -9.14
CA PHE A 56 44.02 -17.12 -9.61
C PHE A 56 45.13 -17.49 -8.61
N ALA A 57 44.89 -17.28 -7.32
CA ALA A 57 45.79 -17.69 -6.24
C ALA A 57 46.04 -19.21 -6.23
N THR A 58 45.00 -20.01 -6.46
CA THR A 58 45.12 -21.46 -6.58
C THR A 58 46.00 -21.85 -7.76
N ILE A 59 45.76 -21.28 -8.94
CA ILE A 59 46.55 -21.55 -10.15
C ILE A 59 48.02 -21.17 -9.95
N LEU A 60 48.28 -19.98 -9.39
CA LEU A 60 49.63 -19.49 -9.14
C LEU A 60 50.36 -20.34 -8.09
N SER A 61 49.67 -20.69 -7.00
CA SER A 61 50.17 -21.57 -5.95
C SER A 61 50.52 -22.95 -6.48
N SER A 62 49.63 -23.56 -7.28
CA SER A 62 49.88 -24.86 -7.92
C SER A 62 51.09 -24.81 -8.87
N TYR A 63 51.27 -23.71 -9.60
CA TYR A 63 52.41 -23.54 -10.50
C TYR A 63 53.74 -23.46 -9.73
N VAL A 64 53.78 -22.69 -8.64
CA VAL A 64 54.97 -22.57 -7.78
C VAL A 64 55.28 -23.91 -7.11
N ALA A 65 54.28 -24.59 -6.56
CA ALA A 65 54.45 -25.92 -5.95
C ALA A 65 55.02 -26.94 -6.96
N PHE A 66 54.51 -26.96 -8.19
CA PHE A 66 54.98 -27.89 -9.23
C PHE A 66 56.46 -27.66 -9.63
N GLN A 67 56.96 -26.42 -9.59
CA GLN A 67 58.37 -26.14 -9.89
C GLN A 67 59.31 -26.40 -8.71
N THR A 68 58.87 -26.09 -7.49
CA THR A 68 59.76 -26.00 -6.33
C THR A 68 59.79 -27.30 -5.53
N HIS A 69 58.61 -27.85 -5.23
CA HIS A 69 58.43 -29.03 -4.39
C HIS A 69 57.26 -29.88 -4.93
N PRO A 70 57.50 -30.76 -5.92
CA PRO A 70 56.47 -31.61 -6.52
C PRO A 70 55.81 -32.58 -5.53
N ASP A 71 56.39 -32.77 -4.35
CA ASP A 71 55.89 -33.67 -3.32
C ASP A 71 55.01 -32.94 -2.27
N ASP A 72 54.95 -31.60 -2.28
CA ASP A 72 54.20 -30.79 -1.32
C ASP A 72 53.21 -29.83 -2.01
N PHE A 73 51.98 -30.31 -2.16
CA PHE A 73 50.84 -29.54 -2.68
C PHE A 73 49.92 -29.03 -1.56
N THR A 74 50.39 -28.98 -0.31
CA THR A 74 49.54 -28.68 0.85
C THR A 74 48.86 -27.32 0.71
N GLU A 75 49.60 -26.26 0.38
CA GLU A 75 49.05 -24.91 0.24
C GLU A 75 48.02 -24.78 -0.91
N PRO A 76 48.31 -25.21 -2.17
CA PRO A 76 47.31 -25.18 -3.23
C PRO A 76 46.06 -26.00 -2.92
N ILE A 77 46.20 -27.16 -2.27
CA ILE A 77 45.07 -28.00 -1.87
C ILE A 77 44.21 -27.30 -0.82
N VAL A 78 44.82 -26.62 0.16
CA VAL A 78 44.11 -25.85 1.18
C VAL A 78 43.34 -24.70 0.53
N ILE A 79 43.98 -23.90 -0.32
CA ILE A 79 43.32 -22.78 -1.01
C ILE A 79 42.17 -23.29 -1.88
N PHE A 80 42.41 -24.33 -2.70
CA PHE A 80 41.37 -24.93 -3.52
C PHE A 80 40.19 -25.46 -2.69
N SER A 81 40.47 -26.08 -1.54
CA SER A 81 39.44 -26.55 -0.61
C SER A 81 38.61 -25.39 -0.05
N ILE A 82 39.24 -24.25 0.25
CA ILE A 82 38.54 -23.02 0.67
C ILE A 82 37.63 -22.53 -0.46
N VAL A 83 38.11 -22.48 -1.71
CA VAL A 83 37.27 -22.06 -2.86
C VAL A 83 36.05 -22.97 -3.04
N ILE A 84 36.23 -24.28 -2.99
CA ILE A 84 35.13 -25.24 -3.12
C ILE A 84 34.14 -25.09 -1.97
N LEU A 85 34.64 -24.97 -0.73
CA LEU A 85 33.80 -24.76 0.44
C LEU A 85 33.02 -23.45 0.34
N ASN A 86 33.64 -22.37 -0.11
CA ASN A 86 32.96 -21.09 -0.31
C ASN A 86 31.88 -21.20 -1.39
N ILE A 87 32.19 -21.74 -2.56
CA ILE A 87 31.18 -21.92 -3.63
C ILE A 87 30.00 -22.74 -3.10
N TYR A 88 30.26 -23.82 -2.37
CA TYR A 88 29.22 -24.63 -1.74
C TYR A 88 28.39 -23.84 -0.72
N LEU A 89 29.04 -23.15 0.22
CA LEU A 89 28.38 -22.36 1.25
C LEU A 89 27.55 -21.22 0.63
N SER A 90 28.11 -20.50 -0.33
CA SER A 90 27.46 -19.42 -1.08
C SER A 90 26.19 -19.90 -1.76
N ILE A 91 26.25 -20.99 -2.54
CA ILE A 91 25.07 -21.55 -3.21
C ILE A 91 24.02 -22.01 -2.18
N LYS A 92 24.44 -22.71 -1.12
CA LYS A 92 23.51 -23.20 -0.09
C LYS A 92 22.82 -22.05 0.63
N GLN A 93 23.57 -21.05 1.07
CA GLN A 93 23.07 -19.89 1.80
C GLN A 93 22.15 -19.03 0.93
N GLN A 94 22.50 -18.85 -0.36
CA GLN A 94 21.66 -18.13 -1.31
C GLN A 94 20.34 -18.85 -1.56
N LYS A 95 20.37 -20.18 -1.69
CA LYS A 95 19.16 -21.01 -1.83
C LYS A 95 18.28 -20.98 -0.59
N ASP A 96 18.86 -21.07 0.60
CA ASP A 96 18.12 -21.03 1.86
C ASP A 96 17.47 -19.65 2.05
N ALA A 97 18.18 -18.57 1.74
CA ALA A 97 17.64 -17.21 1.77
C ALA A 97 16.52 -16.99 0.75
N GLU A 98 16.68 -17.46 -0.48
CA GLU A 98 15.66 -17.35 -1.54
C GLU A 98 14.41 -18.16 -1.21
N LYS A 99 14.59 -19.36 -0.61
CA LYS A 99 13.47 -20.17 -0.13
C LYS A 99 12.65 -19.42 0.93
N SER A 100 13.30 -18.85 1.95
CA SER A 100 12.62 -18.06 2.97
C SER A 100 11.92 -16.83 2.36
N MET A 101 12.52 -16.20 1.36
CA MET A 101 11.91 -15.07 0.64
C MET A 101 10.66 -15.51 -0.15
N ASN A 102 10.70 -16.67 -0.80
CA ASN A 102 9.58 -17.22 -1.57
C ASN A 102 8.41 -17.67 -0.68
N GLU A 103 8.70 -18.24 0.50
CA GLU A 103 7.67 -18.60 1.49
C GLU A 103 6.94 -17.36 2.01
N LEU A 104 7.65 -16.25 2.25
CA LEU A 104 7.03 -14.98 2.66
C LEU A 104 6.13 -14.39 1.57
N LYS A 105 6.51 -14.49 0.28
CA LYS A 105 5.68 -14.05 -0.85
C LYS A 105 4.34 -14.82 -0.95
N GLN A 106 4.30 -16.06 -0.46
CA GLN A 106 3.09 -16.90 -0.54
C GLN A 106 2.08 -16.67 0.59
N MET A 107 2.41 -15.85 1.60
CA MET A 107 1.58 -15.67 2.80
C MET A 107 0.26 -14.90 2.57
N ASN A 108 -0.01 -14.37 1.38
CA ASN A 108 -1.23 -13.60 1.10
C ASN A 108 -1.86 -13.95 -0.26
N THR A 109 -2.02 -15.25 -0.54
CA THR A 109 -2.75 -15.66 -1.76
C THR A 109 -4.25 -15.60 -1.47
N PRO A 110 -5.02 -14.69 -2.09
CA PRO A 110 -6.47 -14.62 -1.87
C PRO A 110 -7.13 -15.93 -2.29
N THR A 111 -8.29 -16.21 -1.70
CA THR A 111 -9.16 -17.31 -2.09
C THR A 111 -10.31 -16.80 -2.95
N SER A 112 -10.88 -17.68 -3.76
CA SER A 112 -12.00 -17.37 -4.65
C SER A 112 -12.93 -18.57 -4.71
N GLN A 113 -14.22 -18.29 -4.87
CA GLN A 113 -15.24 -19.32 -5.01
C GLN A 113 -15.38 -19.70 -6.49
N VAL A 114 -15.21 -20.99 -6.78
CA VAL A 114 -15.35 -21.54 -8.12
C VAL A 114 -16.27 -22.74 -8.10
N LEU A 115 -17.02 -22.94 -9.18
CA LEU A 115 -17.84 -24.13 -9.39
C LEU A 115 -16.99 -25.20 -10.08
N ARG A 116 -16.73 -26.32 -9.39
CA ARG A 116 -16.00 -27.48 -9.90
C ARG A 116 -16.76 -28.76 -9.52
N ASP A 117 -16.84 -29.71 -10.44
CA ASP A 117 -17.57 -30.98 -10.25
C ASP A 117 -19.05 -30.81 -9.78
N GLY A 118 -19.67 -29.66 -10.04
CA GLY A 118 -21.05 -29.32 -9.67
C GLY A 118 -21.20 -28.69 -8.29
N GLU A 119 -20.12 -28.52 -7.53
CA GLU A 119 -20.12 -27.91 -6.19
C GLU A 119 -19.31 -26.61 -6.16
N VAL A 120 -19.73 -25.67 -5.31
CA VAL A 120 -18.97 -24.43 -5.09
C VAL A 120 -17.87 -24.74 -4.09
N VAL A 121 -16.63 -24.61 -4.54
CA VAL A 121 -15.43 -24.85 -3.74
C VAL A 121 -14.61 -23.57 -3.64
N GLU A 122 -14.03 -23.35 -2.47
CA GLU A 122 -13.09 -22.26 -2.24
C GLU A 122 -11.68 -22.72 -2.63
N VAL A 123 -11.06 -22.01 -3.57
CA VAL A 123 -9.72 -22.33 -4.09
C VAL A 123 -8.83 -21.09 -4.01
N LYS A 124 -7.51 -21.28 -4.00
CA LYS A 124 -6.58 -20.15 -4.10
C LYS A 124 -6.76 -19.48 -5.46
N SER A 125 -6.80 -18.16 -5.50
CA SER A 125 -6.94 -17.40 -6.77
C SER A 125 -5.83 -17.73 -7.77
N SER A 126 -4.65 -18.13 -7.30
CA SER A 126 -3.52 -18.60 -8.12
C SER A 126 -3.79 -19.91 -8.88
N GLU A 127 -4.74 -20.74 -8.41
CA GLU A 127 -5.07 -22.05 -8.99
C GLU A 127 -6.25 -21.99 -9.95
N ILE A 128 -6.76 -20.79 -10.24
CA ILE A 128 -7.81 -20.56 -11.22
C ILE A 128 -7.23 -20.74 -12.62
N VAL A 129 -7.97 -21.43 -13.48
CA VAL A 129 -7.56 -21.71 -14.86
C VAL A 129 -8.62 -21.23 -15.86
N PRO A 130 -8.24 -20.96 -17.13
CA PRO A 130 -9.21 -20.64 -18.16
C PRO A 130 -10.31 -21.69 -18.26
N GLY A 131 -11.56 -21.23 -18.23
CA GLY A 131 -12.79 -22.01 -18.25
C GLY A 131 -13.30 -22.49 -16.88
N ASP A 132 -12.65 -22.14 -15.77
CA ASP A 132 -13.32 -22.20 -14.46
C ASP A 132 -14.56 -21.30 -14.46
N ILE A 133 -15.58 -21.66 -13.68
CA ILE A 133 -16.77 -20.83 -13.48
C ILE A 133 -16.66 -20.20 -12.10
N LEU A 134 -16.45 -18.89 -12.08
CA LEU A 134 -16.40 -18.07 -10.88
C LEU A 134 -17.82 -17.88 -10.32
N GLN A 135 -17.95 -17.92 -9.00
CA GLN A 135 -19.12 -17.45 -8.27
C GLN A 135 -18.72 -16.13 -7.61
N LEU A 136 -19.29 -15.03 -8.10
CA LEU A 136 -18.97 -13.67 -7.65
C LEU A 136 -20.17 -13.10 -6.88
N ASN A 137 -19.92 -12.61 -5.68
CA ASN A 137 -20.92 -11.97 -4.82
C ASN A 137 -20.44 -10.58 -4.41
N LEU A 138 -21.34 -9.82 -3.78
CA LEU A 138 -21.05 -8.51 -3.20
C LEU A 138 -19.76 -8.55 -2.36
N GLY A 139 -18.83 -7.62 -2.64
CA GLY A 139 -17.56 -7.50 -1.94
C GLY A 139 -16.44 -8.41 -2.45
N ASP A 140 -16.75 -9.37 -3.34
CA ASP A 140 -15.71 -10.22 -3.93
C ASP A 140 -14.86 -9.40 -4.91
N ARG A 141 -13.55 -9.71 -4.93
CA ARG A 141 -12.66 -9.25 -6.01
C ARG A 141 -12.62 -10.29 -7.10
N VAL A 142 -12.72 -9.82 -8.35
CA VAL A 142 -12.65 -10.67 -9.54
C VAL A 142 -11.21 -11.16 -9.73
N PRO A 143 -10.94 -12.47 -9.68
CA PRO A 143 -9.57 -12.99 -9.65
C PRO A 143 -8.91 -13.14 -11.04
N ALA A 144 -9.69 -13.13 -12.12
CA ALA A 144 -9.24 -13.36 -13.49
C ALA A 144 -10.23 -12.72 -14.48
N ASP A 145 -9.80 -12.43 -15.70
CA ASP A 145 -10.72 -11.90 -16.72
C ASP A 145 -11.74 -12.98 -17.10
N ALA A 146 -13.02 -12.66 -17.00
CA ALA A 146 -14.10 -13.63 -17.14
C ALA A 146 -15.27 -13.09 -17.97
N GLN A 147 -15.91 -14.00 -18.71
CA GLN A 147 -17.15 -13.75 -19.44
C GLN A 147 -18.34 -14.01 -18.52
N ILE A 148 -19.25 -13.07 -18.45
CA ILE A 148 -20.46 -13.22 -17.64
C ILE A 148 -21.39 -14.24 -18.30
N LEU A 149 -21.78 -15.24 -17.52
CA LEU A 149 -22.72 -16.28 -17.94
C LEU A 149 -24.13 -15.96 -17.46
N ASN A 150 -24.22 -15.52 -16.19
CA ASN A 150 -25.46 -15.09 -15.59
C ASN A 150 -25.17 -14.00 -14.54
N CYS A 151 -26.01 -12.98 -14.46
CA CYS A 151 -25.88 -11.91 -13.46
C CYS A 151 -27.24 -11.41 -12.95
N ASN A 152 -27.26 -10.94 -11.71
CA ASN A 152 -28.43 -10.28 -11.13
C ASN A 152 -27.99 -8.99 -10.42
N ASN A 153 -28.46 -7.85 -10.93
CA ASN A 153 -28.14 -6.51 -10.44
C ASN A 153 -26.63 -6.31 -10.20
N PHE A 154 -25.80 -6.77 -11.15
CA PHE A 154 -24.36 -6.92 -10.97
C PHE A 154 -23.62 -5.67 -11.46
N PHE A 155 -23.06 -4.91 -10.51
CA PHE A 155 -22.24 -3.75 -10.78
C PHE A 155 -20.83 -3.98 -10.26
N VAL A 156 -19.86 -3.60 -11.08
CA VAL A 156 -18.45 -3.83 -10.79
C VAL A 156 -17.70 -2.52 -10.91
N ASP A 157 -16.89 -2.21 -9.89
CA ASP A 157 -15.95 -1.10 -9.93
C ASP A 157 -14.73 -1.51 -10.78
N GLU A 158 -14.66 -0.90 -11.96
CA GLU A 158 -13.58 -1.07 -12.94
C GLU A 158 -12.71 0.19 -13.07
N SER A 159 -12.82 1.11 -12.09
CA SER A 159 -12.06 2.37 -12.04
C SER A 159 -10.55 2.16 -12.20
N PHE A 160 -10.05 1.00 -11.80
CA PHE A 160 -8.64 0.61 -11.95
C PHE A 160 -8.17 0.42 -13.39
N LEU A 161 -9.05 0.03 -14.32
CA LEU A 161 -8.71 -0.16 -15.73
C LEU A 161 -9.13 1.02 -16.58
N THR A 162 -10.24 1.67 -16.20
CA THR A 162 -10.91 2.67 -17.05
C THR A 162 -10.68 4.10 -16.55
N GLY A 163 -10.38 4.29 -15.27
CA GLY A 163 -10.31 5.60 -14.61
C GLY A 163 -11.66 6.21 -14.25
N GLU A 164 -12.77 5.58 -14.63
CA GLU A 164 -14.13 6.05 -14.35
C GLU A 164 -14.56 5.66 -12.93
N SER A 165 -15.08 6.61 -12.16
CA SER A 165 -15.43 6.38 -10.74
C SER A 165 -16.82 5.78 -10.53
N GLU A 166 -17.66 5.75 -11.56
CA GLU A 166 -18.99 5.13 -11.48
C GLU A 166 -18.89 3.61 -11.73
N PRO A 167 -19.51 2.77 -10.87
CA PRO A 167 -19.55 1.33 -11.08
C PRO A 167 -20.17 0.96 -12.43
N SER A 168 -19.48 0.10 -13.19
CA SER A 168 -19.97 -0.40 -14.48
C SER A 168 -21.08 -1.43 -14.24
N GLU A 169 -22.26 -1.16 -14.79
CA GLU A 169 -23.31 -2.17 -14.92
C GLU A 169 -22.89 -3.25 -15.92
N LYS A 170 -23.10 -4.50 -15.56
CA LYS A 170 -22.77 -5.65 -16.40
C LYS A 170 -24.02 -6.40 -16.87
N ASP A 171 -23.94 -6.94 -18.08
CA ASP A 171 -25.07 -7.56 -18.76
C ASP A 171 -24.63 -8.84 -19.50
N GLU A 172 -25.22 -9.97 -19.10
CA GLU A 172 -25.04 -11.30 -19.70
C GLU A 172 -25.45 -11.37 -21.19
N ASN A 173 -26.30 -10.45 -21.66
CA ASN A 173 -26.82 -10.43 -23.04
C ASN A 173 -26.07 -9.45 -23.96
N TYR A 174 -25.17 -8.64 -23.41
CA TYR A 174 -24.39 -7.68 -24.19
C TYR A 174 -23.47 -8.41 -25.18
N GLN A 175 -23.24 -7.80 -26.35
CA GLN A 175 -22.35 -8.35 -27.36
C GLN A 175 -21.22 -7.37 -27.63
N THR A 176 -20.04 -7.64 -27.03
CA THR A 176 -18.83 -6.86 -27.28
C THR A 176 -18.49 -6.80 -28.78
N ASN A 177 -18.33 -5.59 -29.28
CA ASN A 177 -17.81 -5.26 -30.61
C ASN A 177 -16.31 -4.91 -30.55
N GLN A 178 -15.65 -4.91 -31.72
CA GLN A 178 -14.23 -4.56 -31.81
C GLN A 178 -13.92 -3.09 -31.50
N ASN A 179 -14.91 -2.21 -31.57
CA ASN A 179 -14.76 -0.78 -31.28
C ASN A 179 -15.00 -0.45 -29.81
N ASP A 180 -15.46 -1.41 -29.00
CA ASP A 180 -15.78 -1.18 -27.59
C ASP A 180 -14.47 -1.06 -26.80
N THR A 181 -14.35 0.04 -26.06
CA THR A 181 -13.24 0.23 -25.12
C THR A 181 -13.36 -0.78 -23.98
N ILE A 182 -12.30 -0.97 -23.17
CA ILE A 182 -12.32 -1.97 -22.10
C ILE A 182 -13.51 -1.75 -21.15
N GLY A 183 -13.82 -0.49 -20.81
CA GLY A 183 -14.96 -0.14 -19.94
C GLY A 183 -16.34 -0.35 -20.57
N ASP A 184 -16.45 -0.35 -21.90
CA ASP A 184 -17.73 -0.53 -22.60
C ASP A 184 -18.15 -2.01 -22.70
N ARG A 185 -17.25 -2.95 -22.39
CA ARG A 185 -17.48 -4.40 -22.53
C ARG A 185 -18.29 -4.94 -21.35
N LYS A 186 -19.61 -4.79 -21.44
CA LYS A 186 -20.55 -5.17 -20.36
C LYS A 186 -20.73 -6.68 -20.17
N ASP A 187 -20.38 -7.52 -21.14
CA ASP A 187 -20.41 -8.98 -21.02
C ASP A 187 -19.14 -9.57 -20.38
N LEU A 188 -18.15 -8.73 -20.08
CA LEU A 188 -16.89 -9.11 -19.46
C LEU A 188 -16.73 -8.45 -18.09
N THR A 189 -16.01 -9.14 -17.22
CA THR A 189 -15.48 -8.59 -15.98
C THR A 189 -13.99 -8.89 -15.90
N PHE A 190 -13.21 -7.97 -15.34
CA PHE A 190 -11.75 -8.02 -15.43
C PHE A 190 -11.09 -8.36 -14.09
N SER A 191 -9.92 -8.98 -14.13
CA SER A 191 -9.13 -9.29 -12.94
C SER A 191 -8.79 -8.02 -12.15
N GLY A 192 -9.04 -8.00 -10.85
CA GLY A 192 -8.81 -6.86 -9.95
C GLY A 192 -10.06 -6.04 -9.61
N SER A 193 -11.13 -6.20 -10.40
CA SER A 193 -12.38 -5.44 -10.22
C SER A 193 -13.10 -5.82 -8.93
N LEU A 194 -13.78 -4.86 -8.29
CA LEU A 194 -14.53 -5.09 -7.06
C LEU A 194 -16.03 -5.17 -7.36
N VAL A 195 -16.70 -6.22 -6.89
CA VAL A 195 -18.17 -6.32 -7.00
C VAL A 195 -18.82 -5.36 -6.02
N VAL A 196 -19.46 -4.31 -6.54
CA VAL A 196 -20.10 -3.24 -5.76
C VAL A 196 -21.51 -3.62 -5.37
N THR A 197 -22.24 -4.30 -6.26
CA THR A 197 -23.60 -4.80 -6.00
C THR A 197 -23.89 -6.07 -6.79
N GLY A 198 -24.84 -6.86 -6.30
CA GLY A 198 -25.36 -8.04 -7.00
C GLY A 198 -24.51 -9.29 -6.89
N ASN A 199 -24.80 -10.24 -7.78
CA ASN A 199 -24.02 -11.47 -7.94
C ASN A 199 -23.98 -11.91 -9.40
N ALA A 200 -22.96 -12.70 -9.74
CA ALA A 200 -22.79 -13.25 -11.07
C ALA A 200 -22.06 -14.60 -11.07
N LYS A 201 -22.33 -15.38 -12.11
CA LYS A 201 -21.49 -16.49 -12.54
C LYS A 201 -20.74 -16.08 -13.79
N ALA A 202 -19.41 -16.24 -13.79
CA ALA A 202 -18.58 -15.84 -14.90
C ALA A 202 -17.58 -16.93 -15.27
N ALA A 203 -17.42 -17.23 -16.57
CA ALA A 203 -16.44 -18.19 -17.07
C ALA A 203 -15.11 -17.50 -17.34
N VAL A 204 -14.03 -17.98 -16.72
CA VAL A 204 -12.69 -17.42 -16.88
C VAL A 204 -12.22 -17.56 -18.33
N ILE A 205 -11.73 -16.47 -18.92
CA ILE A 205 -11.19 -16.44 -20.28
C ILE A 205 -9.66 -16.38 -20.23
N ASN A 206 -9.11 -15.43 -19.47
CA ASN A 206 -7.67 -15.18 -19.37
C ASN A 206 -7.23 -15.22 -17.90
N THR A 207 -6.01 -15.70 -17.66
CA THR A 207 -5.39 -15.81 -16.34
C THR A 207 -3.95 -15.31 -16.38
N GLY A 208 -3.42 -14.85 -15.26
CA GLY A 208 -2.03 -14.42 -15.11
C GLY A 208 -1.68 -13.24 -16.04
N LEU A 209 -0.57 -13.36 -16.77
CA LEU A 209 -0.07 -12.32 -17.69
C LEU A 209 -1.01 -12.03 -18.87
N ASP A 210 -1.92 -12.95 -19.21
CA ASP A 210 -2.83 -12.76 -20.34
C ASP A 210 -4.07 -11.91 -19.98
N THR A 211 -4.27 -11.59 -18.70
CA THR A 211 -5.32 -10.66 -18.25
C THR A 211 -5.00 -9.22 -18.64
N GLU A 212 -6.01 -8.34 -18.70
CA GLU A 212 -5.77 -6.91 -18.99
C GLU A 212 -4.84 -6.26 -17.95
N ILE A 213 -5.04 -6.56 -16.66
CA ILE A 213 -4.14 -6.11 -15.57
C ILE A 213 -2.74 -6.75 -15.68
N GLY A 214 -2.67 -8.01 -16.11
CA GLY A 214 -1.42 -8.73 -16.34
C GLY A 214 -0.58 -8.13 -17.47
N LYS A 215 -1.21 -7.70 -18.57
CA LYS A 215 -0.56 -7.00 -19.69
C LYS A 215 0.01 -5.65 -19.25
N ILE A 216 -0.75 -4.89 -18.45
CA ILE A 216 -0.27 -3.63 -17.86
C ILE A 216 0.94 -3.91 -16.95
N SER A 217 0.85 -4.96 -16.13
CA SER A 217 1.93 -5.35 -15.22
C SER A 217 3.20 -5.82 -15.95
N ASP A 218 3.10 -6.53 -17.08
CA ASP A 218 4.26 -6.93 -17.89
C ASP A 218 4.96 -5.73 -18.55
N LEU A 219 4.20 -4.68 -18.90
CA LEU A 219 4.77 -3.43 -19.40
C LEU A 219 5.55 -2.68 -18.31
N ILE A 220 5.08 -2.73 -17.07
CA ILE A 220 5.74 -2.11 -15.91
C ILE A 220 6.96 -2.92 -15.44
N ASN A 221 6.90 -4.25 -15.50
CA ASN A 221 7.93 -5.16 -14.96
C ASN A 221 9.05 -5.53 -15.95
N LYS A 222 9.16 -4.83 -17.10
CA LYS A 222 10.26 -5.05 -18.07
C LYS A 222 11.61 -4.46 -17.64
N GLU A 223 11.67 -3.77 -16.50
CA GLU A 223 12.91 -3.32 -15.90
C GLU A 223 13.56 -4.44 -15.09
N GLU A 224 14.84 -4.72 -15.36
CA GLU A 224 15.60 -5.69 -14.57
C GLU A 224 15.67 -5.20 -13.12
N PRO A 225 15.47 -6.08 -12.11
CA PRO A 225 15.57 -5.65 -10.72
C PRO A 225 16.99 -5.15 -10.43
N ASP A 226 17.09 -3.88 -10.07
CA ASP A 226 18.36 -3.27 -9.70
C ASP A 226 18.96 -3.96 -8.46
N MET A 227 20.28 -4.07 -8.44
CA MET A 227 20.99 -4.56 -7.25
C MET A 227 20.71 -3.65 -6.06
N ALA A 228 20.53 -4.24 -4.87
CA ALA A 228 20.32 -3.45 -3.66
C ALA A 228 21.46 -2.45 -3.46
N PRO A 229 21.18 -1.17 -3.17
CA PRO A 229 22.22 -0.14 -3.01
C PRO A 229 23.34 -0.52 -2.03
N LEU A 230 23.02 -1.26 -0.95
CA LEU A 230 24.00 -1.78 0.00
C LEU A 230 24.90 -2.81 -0.64
N GLN A 231 24.37 -3.70 -1.48
CA GLN A 231 25.18 -4.68 -2.20
C GLN A 231 26.19 -3.98 -3.13
N ILE A 232 25.79 -2.90 -3.80
CA ILE A 232 26.70 -2.08 -4.61
C ILE A 232 27.80 -1.45 -3.75
N LYS A 233 27.43 -0.85 -2.61
CA LYS A 233 28.40 -0.29 -1.64
C LYS A 233 29.33 -1.38 -1.11
N MET A 234 28.83 -2.58 -0.85
CA MET A 234 29.61 -3.73 -0.38
C MET A 234 30.56 -4.26 -1.44
N GLN A 235 30.17 -4.33 -2.70
CA GLN A 235 31.07 -4.68 -3.79
C GLN A 235 32.20 -3.66 -3.94
N LYS A 236 31.91 -2.35 -3.79
CA LYS A 236 32.94 -1.31 -3.77
C LYS A 236 33.91 -1.48 -2.59
N LEU A 237 33.40 -1.83 -1.40
CA LEU A 237 34.25 -2.16 -0.25
C LEU A 237 35.09 -3.41 -0.51
N GLY A 238 34.49 -4.49 -1.05
CA GLY A 238 35.19 -5.71 -1.42
C GLY A 238 36.30 -5.45 -2.45
N LYS A 239 36.05 -4.61 -3.46
CA LYS A 239 37.07 -4.17 -4.43
C LYS A 239 38.19 -3.38 -3.76
N SER A 240 37.86 -2.48 -2.84
CA SER A 240 38.85 -1.69 -2.09
C SER A 240 39.73 -2.58 -1.22
N LEU A 241 39.13 -3.57 -0.54
CA LEU A 241 39.85 -4.56 0.26
C LEU A 241 40.70 -5.50 -0.58
N GLY A 242 40.22 -5.90 -1.76
CA GLY A 242 41.00 -6.65 -2.73
C GLY A 242 42.26 -5.90 -3.17
N ILE A 243 42.17 -4.59 -3.40
CA ILE A 243 43.33 -3.75 -3.71
C ILE A 243 44.31 -3.72 -2.52
N VAL A 244 43.81 -3.54 -1.30
CA VAL A 244 44.65 -3.57 -0.08
C VAL A 244 45.35 -4.92 0.08
N ALA A 245 44.66 -6.03 -0.16
CA ALA A 245 45.21 -7.38 -0.09
C ALA A 245 46.36 -7.58 -1.09
N ILE A 246 46.17 -7.16 -2.35
CA ILE A 246 47.20 -7.24 -3.40
C ILE A 246 48.43 -6.39 -3.03
N LEU A 247 48.22 -5.15 -2.59
CA LEU A 247 49.32 -4.27 -2.16
C LEU A 247 50.11 -4.88 -1.00
N ALA A 248 49.40 -5.49 -0.05
CA ALA A 248 50.00 -6.13 1.11
C ALA A 248 50.79 -7.39 0.70
N GLY A 249 50.31 -8.17 -0.28
CA GLY A 249 51.04 -9.27 -0.89
C GLY A 249 52.32 -8.81 -1.61
N ILE A 250 52.26 -7.73 -2.39
CA ILE A 250 53.46 -7.13 -3.02
C ILE A 250 54.48 -6.71 -1.95
N PHE A 251 54.00 -6.11 -0.86
CA PHE A 251 54.85 -5.69 0.25
C PHE A 251 55.52 -6.89 0.94
N ALA A 252 54.79 -8.00 1.12
CA ALA A 252 55.34 -9.25 1.63
C ALA A 252 56.48 -9.79 0.75
N ILE A 253 56.35 -9.74 -0.58
CA ILE A 253 57.41 -10.14 -1.52
C ILE A 253 58.65 -9.25 -1.37
N ILE A 254 58.46 -7.93 -1.27
CA ILE A 254 59.55 -6.97 -1.09
C ILE A 254 60.30 -7.23 0.22
N ILE A 255 59.57 -7.42 1.33
CA ILE A 255 60.18 -7.75 2.63
C ILE A 255 60.93 -9.09 2.53
N GLY A 256 60.34 -10.09 1.90
CA GLY A 256 60.97 -11.40 1.73
C GLY A 256 62.28 -11.31 0.96
N PHE A 257 62.32 -10.52 -0.12
CA PHE A 257 63.52 -10.25 -0.88
C PHE A 257 64.59 -9.51 -0.04
N ILE A 258 64.20 -8.47 0.71
CA ILE A 258 65.12 -7.73 1.60
C ILE A 258 65.71 -8.64 2.69
N LYS A 259 64.93 -9.60 3.19
CA LYS A 259 65.37 -10.59 4.18
C LYS A 259 66.14 -11.78 3.61
N GLY A 260 66.27 -11.87 2.29
CA GLY A 260 66.98 -12.95 1.61
C GLY A 260 66.20 -14.27 1.54
N TYR A 261 64.87 -14.25 1.67
CA TYR A 261 64.05 -15.42 1.42
C TYR A 261 64.01 -15.76 -0.08
N GLN A 262 63.78 -17.05 -0.39
CA GLN A 262 63.60 -17.48 -1.78
C GLN A 262 62.35 -16.84 -2.38
N LEU A 263 62.40 -16.61 -3.70
CA LEU A 263 61.30 -15.97 -4.43
C LEU A 263 60.01 -16.79 -4.31
N GLU A 264 60.12 -18.12 -4.36
CA GLU A 264 58.98 -19.05 -4.24
C GLU A 264 58.31 -18.91 -2.86
N THR A 265 59.09 -18.93 -1.77
CA THR A 265 58.58 -18.73 -0.40
C THR A 265 57.92 -17.37 -0.23
N SER A 266 58.50 -16.32 -0.84
CA SER A 266 57.97 -14.96 -0.78
C SER A 266 56.65 -14.83 -1.55
N ILE A 267 56.51 -15.52 -2.69
CA ILE A 267 55.27 -15.59 -3.47
C ILE A 267 54.20 -16.38 -2.72
N MET A 268 54.54 -17.54 -2.14
CA MET A 268 53.60 -18.35 -1.35
C MET A 268 53.06 -17.57 -0.14
N THR A 269 53.94 -16.84 0.54
CA THR A 269 53.55 -15.95 1.64
C THR A 269 52.58 -14.87 1.18
N ALA A 270 52.86 -14.23 0.06
CA ALA A 270 52.00 -13.19 -0.50
C ALA A 270 50.64 -13.73 -0.91
N ILE A 271 50.58 -14.95 -1.46
CA ILE A 271 49.33 -15.64 -1.79
C ILE A 271 48.53 -15.92 -0.52
N SER A 272 49.12 -16.60 0.47
CA SER A 272 48.46 -16.93 1.74
C SER A 272 47.94 -15.70 2.48
N MET A 273 48.72 -14.61 2.46
CA MET A 273 48.33 -13.32 3.04
C MET A 273 47.18 -12.66 2.26
N THR A 274 47.19 -12.73 0.93
CA THR A 274 46.11 -12.22 0.08
C THR A 274 44.81 -12.99 0.34
N VAL A 275 44.87 -14.32 0.47
CA VAL A 275 43.72 -15.17 0.80
C VAL A 275 43.13 -14.80 2.16
N ALA A 276 43.97 -14.62 3.19
CA ALA A 276 43.52 -14.25 4.55
C ALA A 276 42.85 -12.86 4.63
N ALA A 277 43.12 -11.96 3.69
CA ALA A 277 42.60 -10.60 3.67
C ALA A 277 41.16 -10.48 3.15
N ILE A 278 40.71 -11.47 2.37
CA ILE A 278 39.49 -11.37 1.57
C ILE A 278 38.26 -11.67 2.45
N PRO A 279 37.31 -10.73 2.55
CA PRO A 279 36.13 -10.88 3.42
C PRO A 279 35.00 -11.61 2.67
N GLU A 280 35.18 -12.92 2.53
CA GLU A 280 34.33 -13.81 1.73
C GLU A 280 32.87 -13.90 2.22
N VAL A 281 32.65 -13.68 3.52
CA VAL A 281 31.34 -13.87 4.18
C VAL A 281 30.41 -12.66 4.03
N LEU A 282 30.87 -11.53 3.47
CA LEU A 282 30.09 -10.28 3.44
C LEU A 282 28.76 -10.37 2.67
N PRO A 283 28.70 -10.90 1.44
CA PRO A 283 27.45 -10.96 0.67
C PRO A 283 26.38 -11.80 1.38
N VAL A 284 26.82 -12.85 2.08
CA VAL A 284 26.00 -13.77 2.85
C VAL A 284 25.38 -13.06 4.06
N VAL A 285 26.19 -12.34 4.85
CA VAL A 285 25.72 -11.59 6.02
C VAL A 285 24.65 -10.59 5.63
N VAL A 286 24.85 -9.86 4.54
CA VAL A 286 23.86 -8.89 4.03
C VAL A 286 22.56 -9.59 3.66
N THR A 287 22.64 -10.67 2.87
CA THR A 287 21.46 -11.41 2.39
C THR A 287 20.65 -11.99 3.56
N ILE A 288 21.32 -12.62 4.53
CA ILE A 288 20.66 -13.17 5.73
C ILE A 288 20.05 -12.05 6.57
N SER A 289 20.76 -10.93 6.77
CA SER A 289 20.26 -9.81 7.57
C SER A 289 19.02 -9.18 6.95
N LEU A 290 19.00 -9.01 5.62
CA LEU A 290 17.83 -8.53 4.90
C LEU A 290 16.66 -9.52 4.99
N ALA A 291 16.91 -10.82 4.82
CA ALA A 291 15.87 -11.85 4.95
C ALA A 291 15.25 -11.90 6.36
N VAL A 292 16.08 -11.79 7.41
CA VAL A 292 15.61 -11.68 8.81
C VAL A 292 14.80 -10.38 9.00
N GLY A 293 15.25 -9.28 8.40
CA GLY A 293 14.52 -8.00 8.39
C GLY A 293 13.12 -8.12 7.80
N MET A 294 13.02 -8.71 6.60
CA MET A 294 11.74 -8.96 5.93
C MET A 294 10.81 -9.83 6.79
N ASN A 295 11.34 -10.88 7.44
CA ASN A 295 10.54 -11.75 8.30
C ASN A 295 10.02 -11.02 9.55
N ASN A 296 10.85 -10.18 10.18
CA ASN A 296 10.43 -9.35 11.31
C ASN A 296 9.36 -8.32 10.90
N MET A 297 9.51 -7.72 9.71
CA MET A 297 8.50 -6.83 9.13
C MET A 297 7.18 -7.58 8.87
N ALA A 298 7.24 -8.79 8.29
CA ALA A 298 6.04 -9.59 8.01
C ALA A 298 5.26 -9.94 9.29
N ARG A 299 5.97 -10.27 10.38
CA ARG A 299 5.36 -10.48 11.71
C ARG A 299 4.70 -9.22 12.27
N LYS A 300 5.19 -8.04 11.90
CA LYS A 300 4.61 -6.73 12.18
C LYS A 300 3.71 -6.25 11.02
N LYS A 301 3.03 -7.18 10.33
CA LYS A 301 2.01 -6.90 9.30
C LYS A 301 2.52 -6.06 8.11
N THR A 302 3.82 -6.12 7.84
CA THR A 302 4.47 -5.43 6.73
C THR A 302 5.05 -6.45 5.76
N ILE A 303 4.47 -6.58 4.58
CA ILE A 303 4.94 -7.51 3.55
C ILE A 303 5.86 -6.75 2.59
N VAL A 304 7.09 -7.23 2.42
CA VAL A 304 8.07 -6.58 1.54
C VAL A 304 8.34 -7.47 0.32
N ARG A 305 8.38 -6.88 -0.88
CA ARG A 305 8.55 -7.64 -2.14
C ARG A 305 10.01 -7.93 -2.47
N THR A 306 10.90 -6.98 -2.18
CA THR A 306 12.33 -7.07 -2.53
C THR A 306 13.24 -6.76 -1.34
N PRO A 307 14.44 -7.37 -1.26
CA PRO A 307 15.38 -7.06 -0.19
C PRO A 307 15.89 -5.61 -0.19
N SER A 308 15.98 -4.96 -1.35
CA SER A 308 16.40 -3.56 -1.46
C SER A 308 15.43 -2.62 -0.74
N THR A 309 14.13 -2.91 -0.78
CA THR A 309 13.11 -2.14 -0.06
C THR A 309 13.37 -2.08 1.44
N VAL A 310 13.84 -3.18 2.07
CA VAL A 310 14.18 -3.21 3.51
C VAL A 310 15.34 -2.26 3.85
N GLU A 311 16.28 -2.09 2.93
CA GLU A 311 17.36 -1.13 3.09
C GLU A 311 16.85 0.30 2.91
N THR A 312 16.14 0.55 1.80
CA THR A 312 15.69 1.89 1.43
C THR A 312 14.72 2.45 2.46
N ILE A 313 13.79 1.65 2.99
CA ILE A 313 12.85 2.09 4.04
C ILE A 313 13.58 2.56 5.30
N GLY A 314 14.73 1.97 5.63
CA GLY A 314 15.55 2.42 6.77
C GLY A 314 16.19 3.80 6.57
N SER A 315 16.36 4.21 5.32
CA SER A 315 16.98 5.49 4.92
C SER A 315 15.96 6.59 4.60
N VAL A 316 14.66 6.29 4.67
CA VAL A 316 13.58 7.23 4.39
C VAL A 316 13.67 8.46 5.30
N SER A 317 13.58 9.63 4.67
CA SER A 317 13.55 10.93 5.30
C SER A 317 12.22 11.66 5.10
N VAL A 318 11.42 11.28 4.10
CA VAL A 318 10.09 11.85 3.84
C VAL A 318 9.07 10.73 3.65
N ILE A 319 7.93 10.80 4.35
CA ILE A 319 6.80 9.88 4.16
C ILE A 319 5.61 10.68 3.67
N CYS A 320 5.26 10.50 2.40
CA CYS A 320 4.02 10.98 1.80
C CYS A 320 2.89 9.99 2.09
N SER A 321 1.86 10.41 2.83
CA SER A 321 0.73 9.54 3.16
C SER A 321 -0.56 10.12 2.62
N ASP A 322 -1.44 9.25 2.10
CA ASP A 322 -2.84 9.62 1.96
C ASP A 322 -3.47 9.81 3.35
N LYS A 323 -4.52 10.64 3.41
CA LYS A 323 -5.26 10.95 4.61
C LYS A 323 -6.26 9.83 4.93
N THR A 324 -7.15 9.53 3.99
CA THR A 324 -8.32 8.68 4.22
C THR A 324 -7.88 7.23 4.41
N GLY A 325 -8.36 6.57 5.46
CA GLY A 325 -8.07 5.16 5.75
C GLY A 325 -6.66 4.85 6.27
N THR A 326 -5.67 5.70 5.97
CA THR A 326 -4.29 5.57 6.46
C THR A 326 -4.07 6.33 7.76
N ILE A 327 -4.32 7.65 7.76
CA ILE A 327 -4.20 8.51 8.95
C ILE A 327 -5.50 8.50 9.73
N THR A 328 -6.63 8.47 9.03
CA THR A 328 -7.98 8.45 9.58
C THR A 328 -8.58 7.04 9.60
N GLU A 329 -9.65 6.86 10.39
CA GLU A 329 -10.32 5.57 10.56
C GLU A 329 -11.14 5.15 9.32
N ASN A 330 -11.34 6.05 8.36
CA ASN A 330 -12.29 5.90 7.25
C ASN A 330 -13.70 5.55 7.77
N ASN A 331 -14.06 6.15 8.91
CA ASN A 331 -15.31 5.89 9.62
C ASN A 331 -15.91 7.20 10.11
N MET A 332 -16.85 7.72 9.32
CA MET A 332 -17.52 8.99 9.62
C MET A 332 -18.16 8.94 11.00
N SER A 333 -17.94 9.99 11.80
CA SER A 333 -18.45 10.10 13.16
C SER A 333 -19.02 11.50 13.39
N VAL A 334 -20.19 11.57 14.00
CA VAL A 334 -20.73 12.82 14.54
C VAL A 334 -19.85 13.26 15.70
N LYS A 335 -19.33 14.48 15.66
CA LYS A 335 -18.51 15.05 16.72
C LYS A 335 -19.11 16.29 17.35
N GLN A 336 -19.91 17.02 16.59
CA GLN A 336 -20.52 18.26 17.05
C GLN A 336 -21.99 18.28 16.68
N VAL A 337 -22.85 18.60 17.66
CA VAL A 337 -24.27 18.85 17.46
C VAL A 337 -24.53 20.28 17.92
N THR A 338 -25.05 21.12 17.02
CA THR A 338 -25.18 22.56 17.26
C THR A 338 -26.63 22.99 17.03
N PRO A 339 -27.50 22.89 18.05
CA PRO A 339 -28.86 23.41 17.96
C PRO A 339 -28.83 24.94 18.01
N LEU A 340 -29.36 25.59 16.97
CA LEU A 340 -29.41 27.06 16.88
C LEU A 340 -30.79 27.60 17.22
N LYS A 341 -31.85 26.87 16.87
CA LYS A 341 -33.24 27.26 17.12
C LYS A 341 -34.03 26.05 17.57
N GLU A 342 -34.80 26.20 18.64
CA GLU A 342 -35.70 25.13 19.06
C GLU A 342 -36.91 25.12 18.12
N PRO A 343 -37.40 23.92 17.72
CA PRO A 343 -38.65 23.83 17.00
C PRO A 343 -39.76 24.50 17.81
N ASN A 344 -40.53 25.42 17.20
CA ASN A 344 -41.63 26.09 17.90
C ASN A 344 -42.78 25.12 18.23
N GLU A 345 -42.87 24.01 17.50
CA GLU A 345 -43.87 22.98 17.73
C GLU A 345 -43.46 22.03 18.84
N SER A 346 -44.32 21.86 19.84
CA SER A 346 -44.16 20.86 20.91
C SER A 346 -44.00 19.44 20.38
N LEU A 347 -44.54 19.17 19.18
CA LEU A 347 -44.51 17.87 18.49
C LEU A 347 -43.09 17.43 18.10
N LEU A 348 -42.16 18.37 17.92
CA LEU A 348 -40.77 18.12 17.55
C LEU A 348 -39.81 18.23 18.74
N ARG A 349 -40.33 18.44 19.96
CA ARG A 349 -39.58 18.51 21.21
C ARG A 349 -39.75 17.22 21.99
N VAL A 350 -39.00 16.20 21.60
CA VAL A 350 -39.13 14.84 22.15
C VAL A 350 -38.28 14.64 23.41
N THR A 351 -37.29 15.51 23.64
CA THR A 351 -36.44 15.52 24.84
C THR A 351 -36.10 16.94 25.28
N SER A 352 -35.84 17.13 26.57
CA SER A 352 -35.42 18.40 27.17
C SER A 352 -34.01 18.81 26.78
N ASN A 353 -33.17 17.86 26.33
CA ASN A 353 -31.81 18.14 25.88
C ASN A 353 -31.83 18.50 24.38
N LYS A 354 -31.45 19.75 24.07
CA LYS A 354 -31.50 20.30 22.71
C LYS A 354 -30.64 19.53 21.71
N ASP A 355 -29.47 19.07 22.15
CA ASP A 355 -28.52 18.35 21.29
C ASP A 355 -29.09 16.98 20.91
N HIS A 356 -29.62 16.26 21.91
CA HIS A 356 -30.26 14.96 21.70
C HIS A 356 -31.51 15.10 20.82
N ASN A 357 -32.26 16.18 20.99
CA ASN A 357 -33.45 16.45 20.17
C ASN A 357 -33.06 16.69 18.71
N LEU A 358 -32.05 17.53 18.44
CA LEU A 358 -31.57 17.78 17.09
C LEU A 358 -31.04 16.49 16.44
N LEU A 359 -30.27 15.70 17.17
CA LEU A 359 -29.73 14.43 16.67
C LEU A 359 -30.85 13.44 16.29
N PHE A 360 -31.92 13.38 17.10
CA PHE A 360 -33.09 12.57 16.78
C PHE A 360 -33.83 13.07 15.53
N LEU A 361 -33.95 14.38 15.32
CA LEU A 361 -34.53 14.92 14.08
C LEU A 361 -33.69 14.58 12.85
N PHE A 362 -32.36 14.59 12.95
CA PHE A 362 -31.47 14.10 11.89
C PHE A 362 -31.67 12.62 11.58
N TYR A 363 -31.94 11.80 12.60
CA TYR A 363 -32.28 10.40 12.43
C TYR A 363 -33.62 10.21 11.69
N LEU A 364 -34.66 10.99 12.05
CA LEU A 364 -35.94 10.97 11.32
C LEU A 364 -35.78 11.40 9.86
N ALA A 365 -34.86 12.32 9.57
CA ALA A 365 -34.53 12.70 8.20
C ALA A 365 -33.60 11.70 7.48
N SER A 366 -33.45 10.46 7.97
CA SER A 366 -32.59 9.41 7.37
C SER A 366 -33.39 8.23 6.83
N SER A 367 -32.86 7.56 5.81
CA SER A 367 -33.52 6.38 5.23
C SER A 367 -33.36 5.22 6.20
N ILE A 368 -34.42 4.91 6.95
CA ILE A 368 -34.47 3.74 7.84
C ILE A 368 -34.82 2.52 6.98
N ASP A 369 -33.85 2.01 6.22
CA ASP A 369 -33.93 0.65 5.68
C ASP A 369 -33.35 -0.33 6.73
N ASP A 370 -34.08 -1.42 6.99
CA ASP A 370 -33.79 -2.39 8.06
C ASP A 370 -32.52 -3.25 7.81
N GLN A 371 -31.86 -3.11 6.65
CA GLN A 371 -30.61 -3.81 6.36
C GLN A 371 -29.40 -2.90 6.59
N GLU A 372 -28.58 -3.21 7.59
CA GLU A 372 -27.33 -2.52 7.96
C GLU A 372 -26.35 -2.31 6.80
N THR A 373 -26.44 -3.12 5.74
CA THR A 373 -25.44 -3.24 4.67
C THR A 373 -25.49 -2.17 3.58
N ASN A 374 -26.51 -1.31 3.53
CA ASN A 374 -26.68 -0.31 2.44
C ASN A 374 -26.71 1.16 2.91
N LYS A 375 -26.37 1.45 4.17
CA LYS A 375 -26.43 2.82 4.71
C LYS A 375 -25.20 3.64 4.30
N ASN A 376 -25.42 4.87 3.81
CA ASN A 376 -24.35 5.83 3.53
C ASN A 376 -23.52 6.09 4.80
N PRO A 377 -22.16 6.22 4.71
CA PRO A 377 -21.31 6.50 5.87
C PRO A 377 -21.79 7.66 6.77
N THR A 378 -22.40 8.67 6.16
CA THR A 378 -22.95 9.84 6.86
C THR A 378 -24.16 9.49 7.72
N GLU A 379 -25.04 8.61 7.24
CA GLU A 379 -26.22 8.17 7.98
C GLU A 379 -25.85 7.18 9.07
N LEU A 380 -24.90 6.28 8.77
CA LEU A 380 -24.34 5.37 9.76
C LEU A 380 -23.72 6.14 10.94
N ALA A 381 -23.03 7.25 10.66
CA ALA A 381 -22.46 8.12 11.68
C ALA A 381 -23.52 8.72 12.61
N ILE A 382 -24.64 9.19 12.04
CA ILE A 382 -25.77 9.76 12.79
C ILE A 382 -26.42 8.67 13.62
N GLN A 383 -26.70 7.49 13.03
CA GLN A 383 -27.31 6.37 13.74
C GLN A 383 -26.44 5.90 14.91
N LYS A 384 -25.13 5.73 14.69
CA LYS A 384 -24.19 5.33 15.75
C LYS A 384 -24.17 6.34 16.91
N SER A 385 -24.14 7.63 16.59
CA SER A 385 -24.22 8.68 17.61
C SER A 385 -25.56 8.64 18.36
N LEU A 386 -26.64 8.23 17.69
CA LEU A 386 -27.96 8.10 18.29
C LEU A 386 -28.04 6.89 19.23
N ASP A 387 -27.46 5.75 18.82
CA ASP A 387 -27.36 4.52 19.64
C ASP A 387 -26.51 4.74 20.90
N ASP A 388 -25.48 5.60 20.83
CA ASP A 388 -24.68 6.02 21.99
C ASP A 388 -25.46 6.96 22.93
N THR A 389 -26.51 7.63 22.44
CA THR A 389 -27.27 8.66 23.16
C THR A 389 -28.57 8.15 23.77
N PHE A 390 -29.29 7.26 23.06
CA PHE A 390 -30.59 6.73 23.46
C PHE A 390 -30.54 5.21 23.55
N SER A 391 -31.26 4.64 24.53
CA SER A 391 -31.47 3.19 24.54
C SER A 391 -32.41 2.77 23.40
N LYS A 392 -32.25 1.55 22.86
CA LYS A 392 -33.12 1.03 21.79
C LYS A 392 -34.61 1.11 22.13
N GLU A 393 -34.97 0.90 23.40
CA GLU A 393 -36.37 0.98 23.86
C GLU A 393 -36.90 2.42 23.87
N GLU A 394 -36.09 3.40 24.27
CA GLU A 394 -36.46 4.82 24.22
C GLU A 394 -36.64 5.26 22.78
N LEU A 395 -35.68 4.93 21.92
CA LEU A 395 -35.67 5.29 20.52
C LEU A 395 -36.90 4.76 19.78
N TYR A 396 -37.26 3.49 20.04
CA TYR A 396 -38.46 2.88 19.50
C TYR A 396 -39.74 3.60 19.98
N LYS A 397 -39.82 3.94 21.28
CA LYS A 397 -40.97 4.69 21.82
C LYS A 397 -41.08 6.09 21.22
N LEU A 398 -39.96 6.78 21.02
CA LEU A 398 -39.95 8.12 20.41
C LEU A 398 -40.36 8.04 18.94
N ALA A 399 -39.84 7.07 18.19
CA ALA A 399 -40.15 6.86 16.78
C ALA A 399 -41.60 6.44 16.52
N GLN A 400 -42.25 5.73 17.45
CA GLN A 400 -43.66 5.35 17.32
C GLN A 400 -44.62 6.54 17.17
N GLY A 401 -44.24 7.74 17.66
CA GLY A 401 -45.01 8.96 17.49
C GLY A 401 -44.97 9.54 16.07
N PHE A 402 -44.10 9.01 15.20
CA PHE A 402 -43.83 9.53 13.86
C PHE A 402 -44.19 8.48 12.81
N ASN A 403 -45.35 8.63 12.18
CA ASN A 403 -45.77 7.74 11.10
C ASN A 403 -45.24 8.25 9.75
N LYS A 404 -44.31 7.54 9.12
CA LYS A 404 -43.69 7.95 7.85
C LYS A 404 -44.69 7.79 6.70
N ILE A 405 -44.95 8.88 5.97
CA ILE A 405 -45.91 8.90 4.84
C ILE A 405 -45.18 8.86 3.52
N TYR A 406 -44.15 9.69 3.38
CA TYR A 406 -43.45 9.92 2.11
C TYR A 406 -41.98 10.21 2.37
N GLU A 407 -41.15 9.91 1.38
CA GLU A 407 -39.71 10.12 1.44
C GLU A 407 -39.20 10.54 0.08
N ILE A 408 -38.37 11.57 0.09
CA ILE A 408 -37.57 12.00 -1.05
C ILE A 408 -36.13 11.61 -0.71
N PRO A 409 -35.61 10.52 -1.31
CA PRO A 409 -34.27 10.03 -1.00
C PRO A 409 -33.21 11.06 -1.38
N PHE A 410 -32.01 10.93 -0.82
CA PHE A 410 -30.92 11.83 -1.14
C PHE A 410 -30.62 11.82 -2.65
N ASP A 411 -30.52 13.01 -3.23
CA ASP A 411 -30.16 13.21 -4.62
C ASP A 411 -28.89 14.07 -4.73
N SER A 412 -27.93 13.67 -5.56
CA SER A 412 -26.63 14.34 -5.70
C SER A 412 -26.71 15.74 -6.33
N THR A 413 -27.75 16.02 -7.13
CA THR A 413 -27.99 17.35 -7.71
C THR A 413 -28.67 18.29 -6.70
N ARG A 414 -29.65 17.79 -5.93
CA ARG A 414 -30.35 18.55 -4.89
C ARG A 414 -29.53 18.72 -3.61
N LYS A 415 -28.69 17.72 -3.29
CA LYS A 415 -27.84 17.61 -2.08
C LYS A 415 -28.63 17.68 -0.76
N GLN A 416 -29.85 17.19 -0.77
CA GLN A 416 -30.73 17.13 0.39
C GLN A 416 -31.64 15.90 0.34
N MET A 417 -32.19 15.58 1.49
CA MET A 417 -33.08 14.45 1.72
C MET A 417 -34.21 14.90 2.62
N THR A 418 -35.43 14.47 2.33
CA THR A 418 -36.63 14.91 3.04
C THR A 418 -37.53 13.73 3.37
N VAL A 419 -38.06 13.71 4.59
CA VAL A 419 -39.03 12.71 5.02
C VAL A 419 -40.27 13.41 5.57
N LEU A 420 -41.44 12.98 5.13
CA LEU A 420 -42.74 13.48 5.56
C LEU A 420 -43.35 12.53 6.59
N TYR A 421 -43.71 13.08 7.75
CA TYR A 421 -44.31 12.35 8.86
C TYR A 421 -45.71 12.86 9.20
N GLU A 422 -46.58 11.96 9.64
CA GLU A 422 -47.81 12.27 10.35
C GLU A 422 -47.57 12.19 11.86
N VAL A 423 -47.90 13.26 12.57
CA VAL A 423 -47.77 13.35 14.03
C VAL A 423 -49.02 14.01 14.59
N ASN A 424 -49.81 13.26 15.35
CA ASN A 424 -51.05 13.75 16.00
C ASN A 424 -52.04 14.47 15.04
N GLY A 425 -52.16 13.98 13.80
CA GLY A 425 -53.06 14.54 12.78
C GLY A 425 -52.53 15.77 12.05
N ARG A 426 -51.28 16.18 12.28
CA ARG A 426 -50.54 17.17 11.49
C ARG A 426 -49.45 16.50 10.66
N TYR A 427 -49.00 17.18 9.62
CA TYR A 427 -47.97 16.67 8.71
C TYR A 427 -46.71 17.52 8.83
N ILE A 428 -45.56 16.87 8.95
CA ILE A 428 -44.27 17.54 9.16
C ILE A 428 -43.26 17.01 8.15
N SER A 429 -42.74 17.89 7.29
CA SER A 429 -41.56 17.58 6.48
C SER A 429 -40.30 17.90 7.28
N ILE A 430 -39.35 16.97 7.29
CA ILE A 430 -38.05 17.15 7.92
C ILE A 430 -37.00 16.94 6.83
N THR A 431 -36.20 17.96 6.57
CA THR A 431 -35.21 17.99 5.49
C THR A 431 -33.82 18.16 6.06
N LYS A 432 -32.90 17.27 5.70
CA LYS A 432 -31.46 17.38 5.99
C LYS A 432 -30.68 17.58 4.69
N GLY A 433 -29.60 18.35 4.74
CA GLY A 433 -28.77 18.55 3.54
C GLY A 433 -27.64 19.54 3.72
N ALA A 434 -27.01 19.89 2.60
CA ALA A 434 -26.06 21.00 2.56
C ALA A 434 -26.78 22.32 2.88
N PHE A 435 -26.25 23.10 3.83
CA PHE A 435 -26.89 24.33 4.31
C PHE A 435 -27.29 25.28 3.18
N GLU A 436 -26.41 25.48 2.21
CA GLU A 436 -26.61 26.36 1.04
C GLU A 436 -27.77 25.94 0.12
N ARG A 437 -28.29 24.71 0.28
CA ARG A 437 -29.39 24.17 -0.53
C ARG A 437 -30.74 24.22 0.18
N LEU A 438 -30.75 24.37 1.50
CA LEU A 438 -31.98 24.45 2.27
C LEU A 438 -32.68 25.79 2.00
N GLN A 439 -33.93 25.74 1.54
CA GLN A 439 -34.72 26.94 1.29
C GLN A 439 -35.39 27.41 2.58
N LEU A 440 -34.70 28.25 3.35
CA LEU A 440 -35.16 28.70 4.66
C LEU A 440 -36.20 29.83 4.59
N ALA A 441 -37.22 29.76 5.45
CA ALA A 441 -38.20 30.83 5.68
C ALA A 441 -37.70 31.93 6.64
N ASP A 442 -36.56 31.71 7.31
CA ASP A 442 -35.98 32.64 8.28
C ASP A 442 -35.50 33.95 7.63
N ASN A 443 -35.40 35.02 8.43
CA ASN A 443 -35.00 36.33 7.94
C ASN A 443 -33.51 36.36 7.52
N LYS A 444 -33.10 37.40 6.79
CA LYS A 444 -31.72 37.52 6.30
C LYS A 444 -30.66 37.67 7.40
N GLU A 445 -31.02 38.17 8.58
CA GLU A 445 -30.08 38.32 9.70
C GLU A 445 -29.80 36.97 10.35
N ASP A 446 -30.83 36.15 10.57
CA ASP A 446 -30.75 34.78 11.07
C ASP A 446 -29.96 33.90 10.10
N GLN A 447 -30.24 33.99 8.80
CA GLN A 447 -29.48 33.25 7.78
C GLN A 447 -27.99 33.60 7.79
N LYS A 448 -27.64 34.88 8.02
CA LYS A 448 -26.24 35.30 8.13
C LYS A 448 -25.58 34.70 9.38
N TYR A 449 -26.26 34.72 10.52
CA TYR A 449 -25.77 34.08 11.74
C TYR A 449 -25.55 32.57 11.54
N TYR A 450 -26.48 31.86 10.88
CA TYR A 450 -26.33 30.44 10.58
C TYR A 450 -25.15 30.17 9.63
N GLN A 451 -24.90 31.06 8.68
CA GLN A 451 -23.76 30.95 7.77
C GLN A 451 -22.43 31.17 8.50
N ASP A 452 -22.37 32.10 9.46
CA ASP A 452 -21.20 32.33 10.30
C ASP A 452 -20.92 31.09 11.18
N GLU A 453 -21.95 30.48 11.78
CA GLU A 453 -21.84 29.23 12.55
C GLU A 453 -21.42 28.03 11.70
N GLN A 454 -22.00 27.87 10.51
CA GLN A 454 -21.59 26.84 9.55
C GLN A 454 -20.11 27.00 9.16
N THR A 455 -19.65 28.24 8.95
CA THR A 455 -18.25 28.54 8.65
C THR A 455 -17.35 28.20 9.83
N SER A 456 -17.76 28.51 11.05
CA SER A 456 -17.05 28.14 12.29
C SER A 456 -16.87 26.62 12.43
N LEU A 457 -17.92 25.84 12.16
CA LEU A 457 -17.87 24.37 12.18
C LEU A 457 -17.01 23.81 11.04
N ALA A 458 -17.10 24.36 9.84
CA ALA A 458 -16.28 23.95 8.70
C ALA A 458 -14.78 24.22 8.95
N ASN A 459 -14.44 25.32 9.63
CA ASN A 459 -13.07 25.63 10.05
C ASN A 459 -12.51 24.62 11.06
N GLN A 460 -13.37 23.87 11.75
CA GLN A 460 -12.99 22.76 12.63
C GLN A 460 -12.93 21.42 11.86
N ALA A 461 -12.86 21.45 10.52
CA ALA A 461 -12.84 20.29 9.63
C ALA A 461 -14.11 19.43 9.63
N TYR A 462 -15.20 19.90 10.22
CA TYR A 462 -16.47 19.19 10.14
C TYR A 462 -17.09 19.32 8.74
N ARG A 463 -17.53 18.18 8.18
CA ARG A 463 -18.58 18.16 7.17
C ARG A 463 -19.89 18.54 7.88
N VAL A 464 -20.40 19.71 7.56
CA VAL A 464 -21.58 20.30 8.21
C VAL A 464 -22.84 19.95 7.42
N LEU A 465 -23.83 19.36 8.10
CA LEU A 465 -25.18 19.19 7.59
C LEU A 465 -26.15 20.07 8.36
N GLY A 466 -27.05 20.73 7.65
CA GLY A 466 -28.15 21.50 8.23
C GLY A 466 -29.43 20.68 8.26
N LEU A 467 -30.31 21.00 9.22
CA LEU A 467 -31.66 20.45 9.31
C LEU A 467 -32.70 21.57 9.41
N GLY A 468 -33.73 21.44 8.58
CA GLY A 468 -34.91 22.30 8.59
C GLY A 468 -36.20 21.48 8.59
N TYR A 469 -37.30 22.10 8.99
CA TYR A 469 -38.61 21.46 8.98
C TYR A 469 -39.74 22.41 8.55
N GLN A 470 -40.82 21.85 8.04
CA GLN A 470 -42.06 22.58 7.76
C GLN A 470 -43.27 21.80 8.27
N VAL A 471 -44.32 22.52 8.68
CA VAL A 471 -45.52 21.96 9.28
C VAL A 471 -46.72 22.31 8.41
N PHE A 472 -47.57 21.32 8.15
CA PHE A 472 -48.81 21.45 7.41
C PHE A 472 -49.97 21.00 8.30
N GLU A 473 -50.98 21.86 8.46
CA GLU A 473 -52.16 21.61 9.29
C GLU A 473 -53.11 20.58 8.64
N ASN A 474 -53.11 20.47 7.32
CA ASN A 474 -53.88 19.50 6.55
C ASN A 474 -52.93 18.68 5.68
N TYR A 475 -53.39 17.49 5.26
CA TYR A 475 -52.62 16.68 4.32
C TYR A 475 -52.39 17.51 3.05
N PRO A 476 -51.13 17.70 2.62
CA PRO A 476 -50.88 18.40 1.37
C PRO A 476 -51.42 17.51 0.23
N GLU A 477 -52.56 17.89 -0.37
CA GLU A 477 -53.07 17.21 -1.56
C GLU A 477 -52.32 17.70 -2.80
N ASN A 478 -51.73 16.78 -3.58
CA ASN A 478 -50.95 17.08 -4.80
C ASN A 478 -49.71 17.98 -4.58
N PHE A 479 -48.84 17.67 -3.61
CA PHE A 479 -47.55 18.35 -3.46
C PHE A 479 -46.54 17.87 -4.50
N SER A 480 -45.67 18.78 -4.94
CA SER A 480 -44.40 18.47 -5.58
C SER A 480 -43.29 18.28 -4.54
N ASP A 481 -42.19 17.62 -4.93
CA ASP A 481 -41.00 17.47 -4.07
C ASP A 481 -40.47 18.83 -3.59
N GLU A 482 -40.58 19.87 -4.43
CA GLU A 482 -40.15 21.23 -4.13
C GLU A 482 -41.02 21.89 -3.04
N ASP A 483 -42.31 21.57 -2.98
CA ASP A 483 -43.21 22.14 -1.98
C ASP A 483 -42.84 21.69 -0.56
N LEU A 484 -42.39 20.44 -0.40
CA LEU A 484 -41.96 19.87 0.88
C LEU A 484 -40.59 20.39 1.35
N GLU A 485 -39.78 20.92 0.43
CA GLU A 485 -38.40 21.38 0.65
C GLU A 485 -38.28 22.92 0.67
N SER A 486 -39.40 23.63 0.54
CA SER A 486 -39.47 25.09 0.54
C SER A 486 -39.85 25.64 1.91
N HIS A 487 -39.53 26.91 2.20
CA HIS A 487 -39.99 27.61 3.41
C HIS A 487 -39.69 26.87 4.74
N LEU A 488 -38.53 26.24 4.82
CA LEU A 488 -38.12 25.45 5.99
C LEU A 488 -37.77 26.36 7.17
N ASN A 489 -38.20 25.99 8.37
CA ASN A 489 -37.71 26.58 9.62
C ASN A 489 -36.41 25.87 10.01
N PHE A 490 -35.32 26.64 10.13
CA PHE A 490 -34.03 26.06 10.49
C PHE A 490 -33.98 25.63 11.96
N VAL A 491 -33.31 24.51 12.25
CA VAL A 491 -33.14 23.99 13.63
C VAL A 491 -31.68 24.06 14.07
N GLY A 492 -30.76 23.57 13.25
CA GLY A 492 -29.35 23.53 13.61
C GLY A 492 -28.50 22.65 12.71
N PHE A 493 -27.26 22.43 13.16
CA PHE A 493 -26.23 21.72 12.42
C PHE A 493 -25.75 20.47 13.14
N VAL A 494 -25.32 19.49 12.35
CA VAL A 494 -24.46 18.40 12.81
C VAL A 494 -23.14 18.46 12.06
N GLY A 495 -22.04 18.44 12.82
CA GLY A 495 -20.68 18.35 12.32
C GLY A 495 -20.18 16.91 12.36
N ILE A 496 -19.87 16.38 11.18
CA ILE A 496 -19.40 15.01 10.98
C ILE A 496 -17.96 15.07 10.48
N ILE A 497 -17.09 14.22 11.00
CA ILE A 497 -15.70 14.14 10.54
C ILE A 497 -15.29 12.68 10.45
N ASP A 498 -14.31 12.40 9.59
CA ASP A 498 -13.55 11.16 9.62
C ASP A 498 -12.38 11.36 10.61
N PRO A 499 -12.47 10.80 11.84
CA PRO A 499 -11.50 11.07 12.87
C PRO A 499 -10.14 10.44 12.54
N ALA A 500 -9.06 11.12 12.94
CA ALA A 500 -7.73 10.54 12.92
C ALA A 500 -7.62 9.37 13.90
N ARG A 501 -6.90 8.30 13.49
CA ARG A 501 -6.62 7.15 14.36
C ARG A 501 -5.77 7.60 15.54
N LYS A 502 -6.02 7.07 16.74
CA LYS A 502 -5.28 7.44 17.96
C LYS A 502 -3.78 7.13 17.85
N GLU A 503 -3.45 6.02 17.21
CA GLU A 503 -2.09 5.59 16.96
C GLU A 503 -1.36 6.45 15.91
N SER A 504 -2.08 7.12 15.00
CA SER A 504 -1.48 8.03 14.00
C SER A 504 -0.74 9.19 14.68
N TYR A 505 -1.30 9.76 15.75
CA TYR A 505 -0.67 10.83 16.53
C TYR A 505 0.72 10.41 17.05
N GLN A 506 0.79 9.23 17.70
CA GLN A 506 2.03 8.70 18.25
C GLN A 506 3.03 8.36 17.15
N ALA A 507 2.56 7.78 16.04
CA ALA A 507 3.39 7.43 14.91
C ALA A 507 4.02 8.65 14.24
N VAL A 508 3.26 9.73 14.02
CA VAL A 508 3.75 11.00 13.50
C VAL A 508 4.81 11.61 14.42
N GLU A 509 4.59 11.57 15.74
CA GLU A 509 5.57 12.04 16.72
C GLU A 509 6.88 11.25 16.65
N ILE A 510 6.80 9.91 16.65
CA ILE A 510 7.97 9.03 16.54
C ILE A 510 8.71 9.27 15.22
N ALA A 511 7.99 9.41 14.11
CA ALA A 511 8.58 9.71 12.81
C ALA A 511 9.40 11.02 12.84
N LYS A 512 8.84 12.08 13.43
CA LYS A 512 9.53 13.37 13.59
C LYS A 512 10.76 13.27 14.48
N GLN A 513 10.66 12.58 15.62
CA GLN A 513 11.82 12.31 16.49
C GLN A 513 12.92 11.51 15.78
N ALA A 514 12.53 10.64 14.85
CA ALA A 514 13.43 9.86 14.01
C ALA A 514 14.02 10.65 12.82
N GLY A 515 13.71 11.95 12.70
CA GLY A 515 14.18 12.83 11.61
C GLY A 515 13.43 12.65 10.29
N ILE A 516 12.26 12.02 10.32
CA ILE A 516 11.42 11.79 9.14
C ILE A 516 10.39 12.92 9.06
N GLN A 517 10.13 13.43 7.87
CA GLN A 517 9.12 14.44 7.57
C GLN A 517 7.84 13.75 7.07
N PRO A 518 6.76 13.72 7.86
CA PRO A 518 5.47 13.26 7.39
C PRO A 518 4.83 14.35 6.52
N ILE A 519 4.29 13.94 5.37
CA ILE A 519 3.61 14.79 4.40
C ILE A 519 2.22 14.19 4.16
N MET A 520 1.18 15.00 4.22
CA MET A 520 -0.18 14.60 3.87
C MET A 520 -0.48 15.01 2.43
N ILE A 521 -0.94 14.07 1.61
CA ILE A 521 -1.41 14.33 0.25
C ILE A 521 -2.85 13.82 0.16
N THR A 522 -3.81 14.66 -0.21
CA THR A 522 -5.23 14.27 -0.18
C THR A 522 -6.07 14.99 -1.24
N GLY A 523 -7.16 14.34 -1.66
CA GLY A 523 -8.19 14.95 -2.50
C GLY A 523 -9.13 15.91 -1.74
N ASP A 524 -9.05 15.92 -0.40
CA ASP A 524 -9.92 16.73 0.45
C ASP A 524 -9.68 18.24 0.29
N HIS A 525 -10.59 19.03 0.86
CA HIS A 525 -10.42 20.48 0.97
C HIS A 525 -9.24 20.84 1.88
N LEU A 526 -8.52 21.91 1.53
CA LEU A 526 -7.31 22.34 2.24
C LEU A 526 -7.55 22.59 3.73
N ILE A 527 -8.60 23.33 4.09
CA ILE A 527 -8.92 23.67 5.48
C ILE A 527 -9.12 22.41 6.33
N THR A 528 -9.86 21.44 5.80
CA THR A 528 -10.10 20.15 6.46
C THR A 528 -8.80 19.37 6.64
N ALA A 529 -7.97 19.32 5.59
CA ALA A 529 -6.71 18.61 5.60
C ALA A 529 -5.70 19.24 6.57
N GLU A 530 -5.57 20.57 6.56
CA GLU A 530 -4.70 21.32 7.48
C GLU A 530 -5.10 21.07 8.93
N LYS A 531 -6.39 21.14 9.25
CA LYS A 531 -6.84 20.91 10.62
C LYS A 531 -6.59 19.48 11.11
N ILE A 532 -6.85 18.47 10.28
CA ILE A 532 -6.51 17.07 10.62
C ILE A 532 -4.99 16.92 10.78
N ALA A 533 -4.21 17.54 9.90
CA ALA A 533 -2.75 17.52 9.95
C ALA A 533 -2.20 18.24 11.20
N GLU A 534 -2.82 19.32 11.67
CA GLU A 534 -2.51 19.97 12.95
C GLU A 534 -2.80 19.03 14.12
N ASP A 535 -3.99 18.41 14.12
CA ASP A 535 -4.41 17.52 15.20
C ASP A 535 -3.41 16.36 15.34
N VAL A 536 -3.03 15.70 14.23
CA VAL A 536 -2.04 14.60 14.27
C VAL A 536 -0.58 15.06 14.38
N GLY A 537 -0.29 16.36 14.28
CA GLY A 537 1.04 16.94 14.43
C GLY A 537 1.94 16.89 13.18
N ILE A 538 1.35 16.69 12.00
CA ILE A 538 2.00 16.78 10.68
C ILE A 538 2.25 18.25 10.31
N LEU A 539 1.24 19.11 10.46
CA LEU A 539 1.40 20.55 10.27
C LEU A 539 2.05 21.14 11.52
N VAL A 540 3.17 21.85 11.33
CA VAL A 540 3.94 22.48 12.41
C VAL A 540 4.04 23.98 12.18
N GLU A 541 4.26 24.75 13.25
CA GLU A 541 4.48 26.20 13.15
C GLU A 541 5.54 26.53 12.10
N GLY A 542 5.21 27.43 11.18
CA GLY A 542 6.08 27.85 10.08
C GLY A 542 5.94 27.04 8.79
N THR A 543 5.26 25.89 8.81
CA THR A 543 4.93 25.12 7.60
C THR A 543 3.52 25.43 7.09
N LYS A 544 3.25 25.15 5.81
CA LYS A 544 2.00 25.53 5.14
C LYS A 544 1.35 24.35 4.41
N GLY A 545 0.06 24.47 4.15
CA GLY A 545 -0.63 23.68 3.14
C GLY A 545 -0.65 24.35 1.76
N MET A 546 -0.85 23.55 0.72
CA MET A 546 -0.98 23.99 -0.67
C MET A 546 -2.10 23.22 -1.36
N THR A 547 -2.83 23.88 -2.26
CA THR A 547 -3.77 23.19 -3.17
C THR A 547 -3.12 22.72 -4.47
N GLY A 548 -3.64 21.69 -5.12
CA GLY A 548 -3.20 21.28 -6.46
C GLY A 548 -3.23 22.42 -7.49
N ALA A 549 -4.21 23.32 -7.39
CA ALA A 549 -4.30 24.50 -8.26
C ALA A 549 -3.16 25.51 -8.04
N GLU A 550 -2.63 25.63 -6.83
CA GLU A 550 -1.46 26.46 -6.53
C GLU A 550 -0.17 25.76 -6.93
N LEU A 551 -0.06 24.46 -6.70
CA LEU A 551 1.07 23.63 -7.11
C LEU A 551 1.31 23.74 -8.61
N ASN A 552 0.24 23.76 -9.40
CA ASN A 552 0.30 23.89 -10.86
C ASN A 552 0.74 25.28 -11.36
N LYS A 553 0.87 26.28 -10.49
CA LYS A 553 1.50 27.58 -10.85
C LYS A 553 3.02 27.53 -10.80
N PHE A 554 3.60 26.57 -10.10
CA PHE A 554 5.05 26.40 -10.01
C PHE A 554 5.55 25.48 -11.14
N SER A 555 6.68 25.83 -11.73
CA SER A 555 7.47 24.87 -12.51
C SER A 555 8.13 23.84 -11.58
N ASP A 556 8.55 22.69 -12.11
CA ASP A 556 9.14 21.62 -11.29
C ASP A 556 10.41 22.05 -10.54
N ALA A 557 11.23 22.93 -11.14
CA ALA A 557 12.40 23.51 -10.50
C ALA A 557 12.03 24.46 -9.34
N GLN A 558 11.03 25.32 -9.55
CA GLN A 558 10.55 26.22 -8.50
C GLN A 558 9.86 25.45 -7.37
N LEU A 559 9.12 24.39 -7.72
CA LEU A 559 8.48 23.52 -6.74
C LEU A 559 9.53 22.88 -5.83
N ALA A 560 10.64 22.37 -6.39
CA ALA A 560 11.73 21.81 -5.61
C ALA A 560 12.36 22.80 -4.62
N GLU A 561 12.44 24.09 -4.96
CA GLU A 561 12.98 25.11 -4.03
C GLU A 561 12.07 25.35 -2.82
N VAL A 562 10.74 25.32 -3.01
CA VAL A 562 9.77 25.68 -1.96
C VAL A 562 9.18 24.47 -1.23
N ILE A 563 9.34 23.24 -1.76
CA ILE A 563 8.64 22.04 -1.26
C ILE A 563 8.88 21.77 0.23
N ARG A 564 10.04 22.16 0.76
CA ARG A 564 10.43 21.97 2.17
C ARG A 564 9.57 22.74 3.16
N ASP A 565 8.89 23.81 2.72
CA ASP A 565 8.03 24.63 3.55
C ASP A 565 6.61 24.04 3.69
N TYR A 566 6.27 23.04 2.89
CA TYR A 566 4.91 22.49 2.80
C TYR A 566 4.81 21.12 3.48
N ARG A 567 3.68 20.88 4.15
CA ARG A 567 3.37 19.59 4.82
C ARG A 567 2.04 18.98 4.38
N VAL A 568 1.15 19.77 3.81
CA VAL A 568 -0.19 19.33 3.39
C VAL A 568 -0.43 19.74 1.95
N PHE A 569 -0.80 18.77 1.11
CA PHE A 569 -1.22 19.01 -0.27
C PHE A 569 -2.65 18.53 -0.44
N ALA A 570 -3.55 19.44 -0.82
CA ALA A 570 -4.98 19.20 -0.86
C ALA A 570 -5.53 19.36 -2.29
N ARG A 571 -6.65 18.69 -2.61
CA ARG A 571 -7.24 18.63 -3.95
C ARG A 571 -6.23 18.30 -5.05
N THR A 572 -5.35 17.34 -4.78
CA THR A 572 -4.27 16.93 -5.70
C THR A 572 -4.76 15.92 -6.73
N SER A 573 -4.33 16.06 -7.98
CA SER A 573 -4.48 15.02 -9.00
C SER A 573 -3.41 13.92 -8.88
N PRO A 574 -3.55 12.78 -9.57
CA PRO A 574 -2.51 11.75 -9.63
C PRO A 574 -1.16 12.28 -10.13
N GLU A 575 -1.17 13.18 -11.13
CA GLU A 575 0.02 13.83 -11.67
C GLU A 575 0.69 14.73 -10.63
N ASP A 576 -0.11 15.46 -9.83
CA ASP A 576 0.40 16.30 -8.75
C ASP A 576 1.17 15.45 -7.72
N LYS A 577 0.68 14.24 -7.39
CA LYS A 577 1.38 13.32 -6.45
C LYS A 577 2.80 12.99 -6.94
N ILE A 578 2.95 12.70 -8.23
CA ILE A 578 4.26 12.42 -8.85
C ILE A 578 5.17 13.66 -8.80
N ARG A 579 4.62 14.84 -9.08
CA ARG A 579 5.40 16.10 -9.05
C ARG A 579 5.91 16.42 -7.64
N ILE A 580 5.08 16.21 -6.62
CA ILE A 580 5.45 16.38 -5.21
C ILE A 580 6.61 15.45 -4.84
N VAL A 581 6.47 14.15 -5.17
CA VAL A 581 7.52 13.15 -4.92
C VAL A 581 8.85 13.57 -5.56
N LYS A 582 8.82 13.91 -6.86
CA LYS A 582 10.03 14.31 -7.60
C LYS A 582 10.66 15.58 -7.03
N ALA A 583 9.87 16.52 -6.54
CA ALA A 583 10.37 17.73 -5.90
C ALA A 583 11.15 17.43 -4.61
N PHE A 584 10.70 16.45 -3.80
CA PHE A 584 11.46 15.97 -2.64
C PHE A 584 12.71 15.19 -3.05
N GLN A 585 12.62 14.28 -4.03
CA GLN A 585 13.77 13.52 -4.53
C GLN A 585 14.87 14.42 -5.12
N ASN A 586 14.50 15.50 -5.83
CA ASN A 586 15.44 16.49 -6.35
C ASN A 586 16.23 17.22 -5.24
N ASN A 587 15.74 17.19 -4.00
CA ASN A 587 16.42 17.71 -2.82
C ASN A 587 17.25 16.66 -2.07
N GLU A 588 17.56 15.53 -2.72
CA GLU A 588 18.30 14.38 -2.17
C GLU A 588 17.61 13.69 -0.98
N GLU A 589 16.30 13.89 -0.83
CA GLU A 589 15.48 13.19 0.17
C GLU A 589 15.12 11.78 -0.33
N VAL A 590 15.04 10.82 0.59
CA VAL A 590 14.55 9.46 0.29
C VAL A 590 13.07 9.41 0.65
N VAL A 591 12.23 9.26 -0.37
CA VAL A 591 10.78 9.44 -0.28
C VAL A 591 10.08 8.09 -0.27
N ALA A 592 9.30 7.84 0.77
CA ALA A 592 8.29 6.79 0.78
C ALA A 592 6.91 7.39 0.54
N MET A 593 6.04 6.67 -0.17
CA MET A 593 4.65 7.10 -0.36
C MET A 593 3.65 5.98 -0.13
N THR A 594 2.53 6.29 0.50
CA THR A 594 1.38 5.39 0.57
C THR A 594 0.36 5.63 -0.53
N GLY A 595 -0.30 4.56 -0.93
CA GLY A 595 -1.42 4.59 -1.88
C GLY A 595 -2.29 3.35 -1.73
N ASP A 596 -3.57 3.51 -1.99
CA ASP A 596 -4.59 2.45 -1.95
C ASP A 596 -5.32 2.34 -3.29
N GLY A 597 -5.40 3.43 -4.03
CA GLY A 597 -6.02 3.53 -5.34
C GLY A 597 -5.08 3.25 -6.50
N VAL A 598 -5.68 3.04 -7.66
CA VAL A 598 -4.96 2.68 -8.89
C VAL A 598 -4.31 3.90 -9.51
N ASN A 599 -4.96 5.03 -9.31
CA ASN A 599 -4.42 6.35 -9.59
C ASN A 599 -3.10 6.62 -8.85
N ASP A 600 -2.83 5.91 -7.74
CA ASP A 600 -1.57 6.02 -7.01
C ASP A 600 -0.48 5.10 -7.54
N ALA A 601 -0.81 4.09 -8.35
CA ALA A 601 0.16 3.12 -8.85
C ALA A 601 1.35 3.77 -9.60
N PRO A 602 1.16 4.77 -10.48
CA PRO A 602 2.29 5.48 -11.09
C PRO A 602 3.15 6.23 -10.07
N ALA A 603 2.55 6.82 -9.03
CA ALA A 603 3.26 7.54 -7.98
C ALA A 603 4.01 6.58 -7.04
N LEU A 604 3.40 5.46 -6.68
CA LEU A 604 4.00 4.36 -5.91
C LEU A 604 5.22 3.75 -6.61
N LYS A 605 5.25 3.77 -7.94
CA LYS A 605 6.40 3.30 -8.72
C LYS A 605 7.50 4.35 -8.88
N ALA A 606 7.15 5.63 -8.80
CA ALA A 606 8.09 6.74 -8.98
C ALA A 606 8.91 7.09 -7.72
N VAL A 607 8.44 6.66 -6.54
CA VAL A 607 9.08 6.89 -5.24
C VAL A 607 10.23 5.92 -4.97
N ASP A 608 11.06 6.22 -3.98
CA ASP A 608 12.14 5.33 -3.54
C ASP A 608 11.59 4.08 -2.83
N VAL A 609 10.45 4.22 -2.14
CA VAL A 609 9.70 3.11 -1.55
C VAL A 609 8.19 3.33 -1.71
N GLY A 610 7.57 2.56 -2.59
CA GLY A 610 6.12 2.50 -2.73
C GLY A 610 5.49 1.62 -1.66
N ILE A 611 4.48 2.14 -0.96
CA ILE A 611 3.75 1.43 0.11
C ILE A 611 2.28 1.31 -0.27
N ALA A 612 1.81 0.09 -0.48
CA ALA A 612 0.38 -0.17 -0.67
C ALA A 612 -0.31 -0.45 0.67
N MET A 613 -1.52 0.05 0.80
CA MET A 613 -2.41 -0.33 1.89
C MET A 613 -3.00 -1.73 1.62
N GLY A 614 -3.23 -2.52 2.66
CA GLY A 614 -3.81 -3.87 2.61
C GLY A 614 -5.23 -3.88 2.03
N GLY A 615 -6.04 -2.87 2.35
CA GLY A 615 -7.33 -2.61 1.71
C GLY A 615 -7.24 -2.08 0.27
N GLY A 616 -6.05 -1.66 -0.15
CA GLY A 616 -5.78 -1.11 -1.47
C GLY A 616 -6.05 -2.08 -2.62
N THR A 617 -6.20 -1.53 -3.81
CA THR A 617 -6.38 -2.28 -5.07
C THR A 617 -5.17 -3.16 -5.38
N GLU A 618 -5.40 -4.25 -6.12
CA GLU A 618 -4.30 -5.13 -6.52
C GLU A 618 -3.29 -4.40 -7.41
N VAL A 619 -3.70 -3.42 -8.21
CA VAL A 619 -2.77 -2.58 -8.99
C VAL A 619 -1.86 -1.76 -8.07
N ALA A 620 -2.40 -1.15 -7.01
CA ALA A 620 -1.61 -0.41 -6.04
C ALA A 620 -0.62 -1.32 -5.31
N LYS A 621 -1.09 -2.50 -4.86
CA LYS A 621 -0.23 -3.52 -4.24
C LYS A 621 0.86 -3.99 -5.19
N GLU A 622 0.54 -4.17 -6.48
CA GLU A 622 1.47 -4.60 -7.51
C GLU A 622 2.52 -3.55 -7.85
N ALA A 623 2.12 -2.28 -7.90
CA ALA A 623 3.03 -1.17 -8.17
C ALA A 623 3.95 -0.84 -6.99
N ALA A 624 3.47 -1.04 -5.75
CA ALA A 624 4.24 -0.80 -4.54
C ALA A 624 5.36 -1.82 -4.31
N ASP A 625 6.37 -1.42 -3.55
CA ASP A 625 7.49 -2.27 -3.12
C ASP A 625 7.18 -3.08 -1.84
N MET A 626 6.22 -2.59 -1.06
CA MET A 626 5.77 -3.21 0.18
C MET A 626 4.28 -2.95 0.43
N THR A 627 3.66 -3.79 1.25
CA THR A 627 2.23 -3.72 1.59
C THR A 627 2.04 -3.75 3.11
N ILE A 628 1.20 -2.84 3.62
CA ILE A 628 0.84 -2.73 5.04
C ILE A 628 -0.51 -3.40 5.25
N VAL A 629 -0.54 -4.55 5.92
CA VAL A 629 -1.72 -5.42 5.94
C VAL A 629 -2.89 -4.84 6.75
N ASP A 630 -2.63 -3.97 7.74
CA ASP A 630 -3.66 -3.40 8.62
C ASP A 630 -4.01 -1.93 8.37
N ASP A 631 -3.61 -1.42 7.20
CA ASP A 631 -3.91 -0.06 6.76
C ASP A 631 -3.50 1.05 7.73
N ASN A 632 -2.43 0.83 8.51
CA ASN A 632 -2.05 1.73 9.61
C ASN A 632 -0.74 2.48 9.35
N PHE A 633 -0.77 3.81 9.46
CA PHE A 633 0.44 4.65 9.39
C PHE A 633 1.50 4.26 10.42
N ALA A 634 1.11 3.83 11.62
CA ALA A 634 2.04 3.39 12.66
C ALA A 634 2.91 2.20 12.23
N THR A 635 2.35 1.31 11.40
CA THR A 635 3.05 0.14 10.87
C THR A 635 4.19 0.55 9.94
N ILE A 636 4.04 1.66 9.20
CA ILE A 636 5.10 2.22 8.33
C ILE A 636 6.28 2.67 9.18
N VAL A 637 6.03 3.38 10.27
CA VAL A 637 7.09 3.86 11.17
C VAL A 637 7.83 2.68 11.82
N GLN A 638 7.11 1.61 12.18
CA GLN A 638 7.73 0.37 12.65
C GLN A 638 8.58 -0.32 11.58
N ALA A 639 8.18 -0.26 10.30
CA ALA A 639 8.98 -0.77 9.20
C ALA A 639 10.28 0.03 9.03
N VAL A 640 10.24 1.36 9.14
CA VAL A 640 11.46 2.19 9.14
C VAL A 640 12.39 1.81 10.30
N GLU A 641 11.84 1.56 11.50
CA GLU A 641 12.62 1.10 12.65
C GLU A 641 13.36 -0.22 12.37
N GLU A 642 12.67 -1.22 11.80
CA GLU A 642 13.29 -2.51 11.44
C GLU A 642 14.33 -2.34 10.32
N GLY A 643 14.09 -1.49 9.32
CA GLY A 643 15.07 -1.18 8.26
C GLY A 643 16.35 -0.58 8.84
N ARG A 644 16.24 0.40 9.74
CA ARG A 644 17.38 0.99 10.46
C ARG A 644 18.11 -0.02 11.34
N ARG A 645 17.38 -0.94 11.98
CA ARG A 645 17.96 -2.02 12.79
C ARG A 645 18.78 -2.99 11.94
N VAL A 646 18.24 -3.40 10.78
CA VAL A 646 18.94 -4.27 9.82
C VAL A 646 20.23 -3.60 9.35
N TYR A 647 20.15 -2.33 8.94
CA TYR A 647 21.33 -1.56 8.51
C TYR A 647 22.41 -1.49 9.61
N SER A 648 22.01 -1.19 10.85
CA SER A 648 22.90 -1.13 12.01
C SER A 648 23.59 -2.48 12.26
N ASN A 649 22.85 -3.58 12.18
CA ASN A 649 23.38 -4.92 12.39
C ASN A 649 24.36 -5.34 11.29
N ILE A 650 24.06 -5.02 10.03
CA ILE A 650 25.00 -5.24 8.92
C ILE A 650 26.30 -4.47 9.16
N ARG A 651 26.20 -3.20 9.56
CA ARG A 651 27.38 -2.36 9.86
C ARG A 651 28.23 -2.94 11.00
N LYS A 652 27.61 -3.43 12.06
CA LYS A 652 28.32 -4.07 13.20
C LYS A 652 29.07 -5.33 12.76
N SER A 653 28.40 -6.20 12.00
CA SER A 653 29.01 -7.43 11.47
C SER A 653 30.18 -7.12 10.54
N LEU A 654 30.04 -6.11 9.68
CA LEU A 654 31.10 -5.62 8.80
C LEU A 654 32.32 -5.17 9.59
N TYR A 655 32.14 -4.35 10.63
CA TYR A 655 33.27 -3.89 11.45
C TYR A 655 33.98 -5.03 12.18
N ALA A 656 33.24 -6.03 12.67
CA ALA A 656 33.84 -7.21 13.28
C ALA A 656 34.70 -7.99 12.27
N MET A 657 34.17 -8.25 11.07
CA MET A 657 34.90 -8.97 10.02
C MET A 657 36.13 -8.21 9.54
N LEU A 658 36.00 -6.89 9.30
CA LEU A 658 37.12 -6.05 8.91
C LEU A 658 38.21 -6.00 9.99
N GLY A 659 37.82 -5.95 11.27
CA GLY A 659 38.75 -6.02 12.39
C GLY A 659 39.58 -7.31 12.39
N CYS A 660 38.95 -8.46 12.13
CA CYS A 660 39.64 -9.75 12.02
C CYS A 660 40.58 -9.80 10.82
N ASN A 661 40.16 -9.31 9.65
CA ASN A 661 41.01 -9.35 8.46
C ASN A 661 42.22 -8.42 8.59
N ILE A 662 42.02 -7.21 9.14
CA ILE A 662 43.12 -6.27 9.40
C ILE A 662 44.09 -6.83 10.44
N SER A 663 43.60 -7.47 11.50
CA SER A 663 44.47 -8.05 12.52
C SER A 663 45.31 -9.22 11.97
N ALA A 664 44.70 -10.11 11.19
CA ALA A 664 45.41 -11.20 10.51
C ALA A 664 46.52 -10.66 9.58
N LEU A 665 46.20 -9.68 8.73
CA LEU A 665 47.16 -9.01 7.86
C LEU A 665 48.32 -8.37 8.64
N THR A 666 47.99 -7.65 9.70
CA THR A 666 48.98 -6.90 10.50
C THR A 666 49.92 -7.85 11.24
N ILE A 667 49.40 -8.95 11.79
CA ILE A 667 50.22 -9.97 12.47
C ILE A 667 51.23 -10.59 11.51
N VAL A 668 50.79 -10.98 10.31
CA VAL A 668 51.68 -11.59 9.30
C VAL A 668 52.76 -10.59 8.86
N LEU A 669 52.39 -9.34 8.56
CA LEU A 669 53.34 -8.30 8.17
C LEU A 669 54.38 -8.01 9.26
N ILE A 670 53.94 -7.88 10.51
CA ILE A 670 54.85 -7.66 11.65
C ILE A 670 55.78 -8.86 11.85
N SER A 671 55.26 -10.09 11.74
CA SER A 671 56.10 -11.30 11.86
C SER A 671 57.20 -11.32 10.81
N MET A 672 56.87 -10.99 9.55
CA MET A 672 57.86 -10.88 8.48
C MET A 672 58.89 -9.79 8.75
N LEU A 673 58.46 -8.60 9.19
CA LEU A 673 59.35 -7.48 9.51
C LEU A 673 60.31 -7.79 10.67
N ILE A 674 59.85 -8.46 11.71
CA ILE A 674 60.68 -8.84 12.87
C ILE A 674 61.54 -10.07 12.55
N GLY A 675 61.09 -10.95 11.65
CA GLY A 675 61.82 -12.16 11.26
C GLY A 675 61.58 -13.32 12.22
N TRP A 676 60.42 -13.34 12.87
CA TRP A 676 60.00 -14.44 13.74
C TRP A 676 59.60 -15.73 12.99
N GLY A 677 59.81 -15.75 11.67
CA GLY A 677 59.42 -16.86 10.82
C GLY A 677 57.94 -16.78 10.43
N LEU A 678 57.64 -17.43 9.32
CA LEU A 678 56.28 -17.75 8.91
C LEU A 678 55.86 -18.98 9.73
N LEU A 679 54.72 -18.87 10.40
CA LEU A 679 54.09 -19.99 11.13
C LEU A 679 53.64 -21.07 10.15
#